data_AF-A0A957FAP0-F1
#
_entry.id   AF-A0A957FAP0-F1
#
_cell.length_a   1.000
_cell.length_b   1.000
_cell.length_c   1.000
_cell.angle_alpha   90.00
_cell.angle_beta   90.00
_cell.angle_gamma   90.00
#
_symmetry.space_group_name_H-M   'P 1'
#
loop_
_entity.id
_entity.type
_entity.pdbx_description
1 polymer ?
#
loop_
_entity_poly.entity_id
_entity_poly.type
_entity_poly.pdbx_seq_one_letter_code
_entity_poly.pdbx_strand_id
1 'polypeptide(L)'
;MQYEDFDVSIEALAGRDYRVAVLQSPAGEAQESVTFPFDSIALELHLTKLENALLKSGGGRRLLLSPQEADVQAFGRALFDFLMHGEVGRRYAVSYDRCQQAGRGLRLKLRIQDPALAALPWEFLHDRRFNQYLALSQRTPVLRYLELPRPLPPLRVPPPLRLLGMVANPRNLPPLKVELEKERIARATADLQAAGLLELTWLAGQGWRDLQRAMRRQPWQIFHFIGHGGFDRERDEGYLMFADARGEAQRMSATGLARLLGDHDTLRVALLNACEGGQSGADVFSSTAAALVRGGIPCVLAMQYAITDAAAVEFARTFYEALADGLPIETTVSDARKSISLHREGSLEWGTPIFFTHAPDGVLFELTAPLAAASNAPSVTPAAAQTETETAKKPGPVRRSGQKLPWRLSARGLPLIEAWEQLREAEELPPRILWLKDEKEMALIPAGPFLMGSTEAEVKKLEGWLMKEYLPTETPQRRVTLPDYYMDVTPVTHAEYARFMAANPDHPVPTGTHPLSQPHVWDEKRRQPPDAVRHHPVVLVNWPGALAYARWAGKALPTEEQWEKGARGSDGRLYPWGGAWDWRRANSAERHHGGDFDQVSAWWDWWKPIRDAKETPGIFTSPVGAYAAGASPYGLLDMAGNVWEWCDAWYEAYPGSQAQHEDFGRKYRVVRGGSWTSTVTPCAAPTATGAPPTSGTSTWGSAARALLSEMLVAEMLFSAFFRGGFGGYTVVCLPPPHGRERPCSSGR
;
A
#
# COMPACT_ATOMS: atom_id res chain seq x y z
N MET A 1 -24.80 -24.45 -10.88
CA MET A 1 -23.73 -25.34 -11.40
C MET A 1 -23.19 -26.15 -10.23
N GLN A 2 -22.86 -27.43 -10.39
CA GLN A 2 -22.20 -28.23 -9.34
C GLN A 2 -20.68 -28.12 -9.48
N TYR A 3 -19.97 -28.06 -8.36
CA TYR A 3 -18.50 -27.91 -8.31
C TYR A 3 -17.82 -29.12 -7.68
N GLU A 4 -16.59 -29.36 -8.08
CA GLU A 4 -15.59 -30.14 -7.33
C GLU A 4 -14.48 -29.19 -6.88
N ASP A 5 -13.81 -29.51 -5.78
CA ASP A 5 -12.75 -28.66 -5.23
C ASP A 5 -11.37 -28.99 -5.81
N PHE A 6 -10.59 -27.95 -6.09
CA PHE A 6 -9.14 -28.01 -6.19
C PHE A 6 -8.60 -27.17 -5.03
N ASP A 7 -8.40 -27.83 -3.88
CA ASP A 7 -7.99 -27.18 -2.64
C ASP A 7 -6.47 -27.12 -2.55
N VAL A 8 -5.92 -25.90 -2.60
CA VAL A 8 -4.48 -25.64 -2.64
C VAL A 8 -4.05 -24.84 -1.43
N SER A 9 -3.06 -25.36 -0.71
CA SER A 9 -2.36 -24.67 0.35
C SER A 9 -1.01 -24.15 -0.12
N ILE A 10 -0.65 -22.95 0.36
CA ILE A 10 0.65 -22.32 0.13
C ILE A 10 1.26 -21.98 1.48
N GLU A 11 2.41 -22.60 1.76
CA GLU A 11 3.12 -22.46 3.03
C GLU A 11 4.55 -21.97 2.76
N ALA A 12 5.00 -20.97 3.51
CA ALA A 12 6.37 -20.45 3.41
C ALA A 12 7.37 -21.50 3.93
N LEU A 13 8.46 -21.70 3.18
CA LEU A 13 9.61 -22.49 3.64
C LEU A 13 10.72 -21.54 4.09
N ALA A 14 11.67 -21.22 3.20
CA ALA A 14 12.78 -20.31 3.49
C ALA A 14 13.03 -19.36 2.32
N GLY A 15 13.28 -18.08 2.61
CA GLY A 15 13.52 -17.08 1.58
C GLY A 15 12.33 -16.91 0.64
N ARG A 16 12.48 -17.28 -0.63
CA ARG A 16 11.41 -17.26 -1.64
C ARG A 16 10.84 -18.64 -1.94
N ASP A 17 11.23 -19.66 -1.19
CA ASP A 17 10.76 -21.02 -1.42
C ASP A 17 9.48 -21.28 -0.64
N TYR A 18 8.51 -21.87 -1.32
CA TYR A 18 7.20 -22.20 -0.79
C TYR A 18 6.88 -23.67 -1.05
N ARG A 19 6.10 -24.27 -0.15
CA ARG A 19 5.43 -25.53 -0.42
C ARG A 19 4.04 -25.22 -0.95
N VAL A 20 3.74 -25.73 -2.15
CA VAL A 20 2.41 -25.71 -2.73
C VAL A 20 1.85 -27.12 -2.67
N ALA A 21 0.75 -27.32 -1.96
CA ALA A 21 0.14 -28.65 -1.79
C ALA A 21 -1.34 -28.65 -2.14
N VAL A 22 -1.74 -29.59 -2.99
CA VAL A 22 -3.13 -29.95 -3.28
C VAL A 22 -3.62 -30.87 -2.18
N LEU A 23 -4.48 -30.33 -1.31
CA LEU A 23 -5.08 -31.05 -0.18
C LEU A 23 -6.24 -31.93 -0.62
N GLN A 24 -6.98 -31.50 -1.64
CA GLN A 24 -8.10 -32.25 -2.19
C GLN A 24 -8.28 -31.88 -3.66
N SER A 25 -8.40 -32.91 -4.53
CA SER A 25 -8.83 -32.71 -5.91
C SER A 25 -9.44 -33.97 -6.51
N PRO A 26 -10.24 -33.88 -7.59
CA PRO A 26 -10.67 -35.03 -8.38
C PRO A 26 -9.53 -35.92 -8.87
N ALA A 27 -8.32 -35.38 -9.02
CA ALA A 27 -7.14 -36.13 -9.44
C ALA A 27 -6.28 -36.63 -8.25
N GLY A 28 -6.70 -36.39 -7.00
CA GLY A 28 -5.95 -36.75 -5.80
C GLY A 28 -5.02 -35.65 -5.30
N GLU A 29 -4.24 -35.97 -4.28
CA GLU A 29 -3.31 -35.04 -3.60
C GLU A 29 -1.97 -34.95 -4.34
N ALA A 30 -1.27 -33.83 -4.15
CA ALA A 30 0.08 -33.59 -4.63
C ALA A 30 0.76 -32.49 -3.82
N GLN A 31 2.08 -32.45 -3.81
CA GLN A 31 2.83 -31.33 -3.24
C GLN A 31 4.11 -31.10 -4.02
N GLU A 32 4.52 -29.84 -4.12
CA GLU A 32 5.76 -29.41 -4.76
C GLU A 32 6.42 -28.31 -3.90
N SER A 33 7.75 -28.27 -3.94
CA SER A 33 8.50 -27.12 -3.42
C SER A 33 8.87 -26.23 -4.59
N VAL A 34 8.46 -24.97 -4.53
CA VAL A 34 8.53 -24.03 -5.66
C VAL A 34 9.09 -22.71 -5.17
N THR A 35 10.06 -22.17 -5.90
CA THR A 35 10.56 -20.82 -5.66
C THR A 35 9.61 -19.80 -6.28
N PHE A 36 9.17 -18.82 -5.49
CA PHE A 36 8.34 -17.72 -5.95
C PHE A 36 9.10 -16.89 -7.00
N PRO A 37 8.50 -16.63 -8.19
CA PRO A 37 9.23 -16.15 -9.36
C PRO A 37 9.69 -14.70 -9.25
N PHE A 38 9.23 -13.95 -8.25
CA PHE A 38 9.55 -12.54 -8.08
C PHE A 38 10.35 -12.32 -6.81
N ASP A 39 11.43 -11.55 -6.90
CA ASP A 39 11.97 -10.90 -5.71
C ASP A 39 11.06 -9.73 -5.29
N SER A 40 11.36 -9.11 -4.15
CA SER A 40 10.56 -8.00 -3.63
C SER A 40 10.40 -6.82 -4.61
N ILE A 41 11.33 -6.69 -5.55
CA ILE A 41 11.45 -5.55 -6.47
C ILE A 41 10.64 -5.82 -7.73
N ALA A 42 10.90 -6.97 -8.35
CA ALA A 42 10.15 -7.44 -9.50
C ALA A 42 8.67 -7.52 -9.14
N LEU A 43 8.34 -7.98 -7.93
CA LEU A 43 6.99 -8.03 -7.43
C LEU A 43 6.36 -6.62 -7.34
N GLU A 44 7.04 -5.67 -6.71
CA GLU A 44 6.54 -4.31 -6.55
C GLU A 44 6.38 -3.58 -7.89
N LEU A 45 7.29 -3.82 -8.85
CA LEU A 45 7.17 -3.32 -10.22
C LEU A 45 5.92 -3.88 -10.90
N HIS A 46 5.66 -5.19 -10.78
CA HIS A 46 4.46 -5.81 -11.34
C HIS A 46 3.18 -5.29 -10.70
N LEU A 47 3.14 -5.15 -9.37
CA LEU A 47 1.99 -4.57 -8.65
C LEU A 47 1.73 -3.11 -9.06
N THR A 48 2.80 -2.33 -9.21
CA THR A 48 2.72 -0.94 -9.71
C THR A 48 2.19 -0.89 -11.14
N LYS A 49 2.66 -1.78 -12.03
CA LYS A 49 2.15 -1.89 -13.40
C LYS A 49 0.67 -2.24 -13.41
N LEU A 50 0.24 -3.18 -12.57
CA LEU A 50 -1.16 -3.56 -12.41
C LEU A 50 -2.02 -2.38 -11.94
N GLU A 51 -1.61 -1.66 -10.90
CA GLU A 51 -2.34 -0.50 -10.39
C GLU A 51 -2.47 0.59 -11.46
N ASN A 52 -1.41 0.86 -12.20
CA ASN A 52 -1.45 1.77 -13.35
C ASN A 52 -2.38 1.29 -14.47
N ALA A 53 -2.42 -0.02 -14.74
CA ALA A 53 -3.32 -0.60 -15.73
C ALA A 53 -4.78 -0.47 -15.29
N LEU A 54 -5.08 -0.72 -14.01
CA LEU A 54 -6.40 -0.53 -13.41
C LEU A 54 -6.88 0.92 -13.54
N LEU A 55 -6.05 1.89 -13.11
CA LEU A 55 -6.36 3.32 -13.22
C LEU A 55 -6.64 3.77 -14.66
N LYS A 56 -5.84 3.28 -15.62
CA LYS A 56 -6.03 3.60 -17.05
C LYS A 56 -7.26 2.93 -17.65
N SER A 57 -7.57 1.70 -17.23
CA SER A 57 -8.75 0.96 -17.71
C SER A 57 -10.06 1.63 -17.30
N GLY A 58 -10.06 2.37 -16.18
CA GLY A 58 -11.14 3.26 -15.75
C GLY A 58 -11.33 4.52 -16.60
N GLY A 59 -10.33 4.92 -17.41
CA GLY A 59 -10.35 6.10 -18.30
C GLY A 59 -10.92 5.81 -19.71
N GLY A 60 -11.75 6.72 -20.24
CA GLY A 60 -12.62 6.49 -21.41
C GLY A 60 -11.97 6.39 -22.80
N ARG A 61 -10.78 5.81 -22.98
CA ARG A 61 -10.18 5.62 -24.32
C ARG A 61 -9.80 4.18 -24.62
N ARG A 62 -10.41 3.66 -25.69
CA ARG A 62 -10.21 2.35 -26.32
C ARG A 62 -8.84 2.20 -26.97
N LEU A 63 -8.21 1.04 -26.77
CA LEU A 63 -7.30 0.39 -27.73
C LEU A 63 -7.46 -1.14 -27.61
N LEU A 64 -7.42 -1.85 -28.75
CA LEU A 64 -7.21 -3.30 -28.83
C LEU A 64 -6.01 -3.70 -27.96
N LEU A 65 -6.17 -4.71 -27.08
CA LEU A 65 -5.18 -5.21 -26.11
C LEU A 65 -4.12 -4.15 -25.78
N SER A 66 -4.49 -3.21 -24.92
CA SER A 66 -3.54 -2.16 -24.52
C SER A 66 -2.25 -2.84 -24.02
N PRO A 67 -1.04 -2.34 -24.36
CA PRO A 67 0.23 -2.91 -23.88
C PRO A 67 0.26 -3.15 -22.36
N GLN A 68 -0.56 -2.41 -21.62
CA GLN A 68 -0.75 -2.53 -20.18
C GLN A 68 -1.50 -3.81 -19.77
N GLU A 69 -2.47 -4.29 -20.56
CA GLU A 69 -3.17 -5.55 -20.30
C GLU A 69 -2.23 -6.76 -20.52
N ALA A 70 -1.34 -6.69 -21.51
CA ALA A 70 -0.35 -7.74 -21.74
C ALA A 70 0.60 -7.92 -20.54
N ASP A 71 1.00 -6.82 -19.90
CA ASP A 71 1.81 -6.83 -18.66
C ASP A 71 1.04 -7.51 -17.50
N VAL A 72 -0.26 -7.24 -17.36
CA VAL A 72 -1.11 -7.87 -16.34
C VAL A 72 -1.30 -9.35 -16.61
N GLN A 73 -1.51 -9.75 -17.87
CA GLN A 73 -1.56 -11.16 -18.24
C GLN A 73 -0.23 -11.86 -17.99
N ALA A 74 0.91 -11.22 -18.27
CA ALA A 74 2.22 -11.79 -18.01
C ALA A 74 2.42 -12.06 -16.52
N PHE A 75 2.04 -11.09 -15.67
CA PHE A 75 2.05 -11.26 -14.21
C PHE A 75 1.11 -12.40 -13.76
N GLY A 76 -0.12 -12.42 -14.26
CA GLY A 76 -1.10 -13.47 -13.98
C GLY A 76 -0.66 -14.88 -14.40
N ARG A 77 0.06 -14.99 -15.53
CA ARG A 77 0.64 -16.24 -16.02
C ARG A 77 1.78 -16.70 -15.11
N ALA A 78 2.62 -15.81 -14.61
CA ALA A 78 3.69 -16.16 -13.69
C ALA A 78 3.16 -16.64 -12.33
N LEU A 79 2.09 -16.02 -11.81
CA LEU A 79 1.39 -16.52 -10.62
C LEU A 79 0.75 -17.89 -10.85
N PHE A 80 0.20 -18.11 -12.05
CA PHE A 80 -0.36 -19.39 -12.45
C PHE A 80 0.72 -20.48 -12.53
N ASP A 81 1.83 -20.19 -13.19
CA ASP A 81 2.96 -21.12 -13.35
C ASP A 81 3.60 -21.46 -11.99
N PHE A 82 3.64 -20.50 -11.05
CA PHE A 82 4.04 -20.72 -9.66
C PHE A 82 3.10 -21.69 -8.94
N LEU A 83 1.79 -21.46 -9.02
CA LEU A 83 0.79 -22.28 -8.33
C LEU A 83 0.66 -23.69 -8.95
N MET A 84 0.75 -23.78 -10.27
CA MET A 84 0.52 -25.00 -11.05
C MET A 84 1.83 -25.67 -11.48
N HIS A 85 2.86 -25.59 -10.64
CA HIS A 85 4.16 -26.20 -10.91
C HIS A 85 4.10 -27.74 -10.82
N GLY A 86 4.96 -28.43 -11.58
CA GLY A 86 5.23 -29.86 -11.39
C GLY A 86 4.00 -30.79 -11.33
N GLU A 87 3.95 -31.65 -10.31
CA GLU A 87 2.83 -32.55 -10.05
C GLU A 87 1.52 -31.80 -9.71
N VAL A 88 1.58 -30.66 -9.04
CA VAL A 88 0.39 -29.84 -8.74
C VAL A 88 -0.31 -29.42 -10.04
N GLY A 89 0.44 -28.93 -11.02
CA GLY A 89 -0.10 -28.58 -12.34
C GLY A 89 -0.70 -29.76 -13.10
N ARG A 90 -0.11 -30.95 -12.97
CA ARG A 90 -0.66 -32.19 -13.56
C ARG A 90 -1.98 -32.57 -12.90
N ARG A 91 -2.09 -32.48 -11.56
CA ARG A 91 -3.37 -32.72 -10.85
C ARG A 91 -4.44 -31.72 -11.26
N TYR A 92 -4.08 -30.45 -11.43
CA TYR A 92 -5.01 -29.43 -11.92
C TYR A 92 -5.53 -29.77 -13.31
N ALA A 93 -4.65 -30.11 -14.26
CA ALA A 93 -5.04 -30.46 -15.62
C ALA A 93 -6.03 -31.63 -15.66
N VAL A 94 -5.69 -32.74 -14.99
CA VAL A 94 -6.55 -33.93 -14.93
C VAL A 94 -7.87 -33.64 -14.22
N SER A 95 -7.84 -32.88 -13.13
CA SER A 95 -9.06 -32.51 -12.39
C SER A 95 -9.99 -31.66 -13.24
N TYR A 96 -9.43 -30.69 -13.98
CA TYR A 96 -10.19 -29.82 -14.87
C TYR A 96 -10.86 -30.62 -15.99
N ASP A 97 -10.11 -31.50 -16.66
CA ASP A 97 -10.65 -32.32 -17.75
C ASP A 97 -11.76 -33.26 -17.26
N ARG A 98 -11.58 -33.88 -16.08
CA ARG A 98 -12.62 -34.72 -15.44
C ARG A 98 -13.89 -33.93 -15.14
N CYS A 99 -13.76 -32.73 -14.58
CA CYS A 99 -14.92 -31.88 -14.28
C CYS A 99 -15.64 -31.46 -15.56
N GLN A 100 -14.90 -31.09 -16.60
CA GLN A 100 -15.48 -30.70 -17.88
C GLN A 100 -16.24 -31.85 -18.55
N GLN A 101 -15.68 -33.06 -18.55
CA GLN A 101 -16.37 -34.25 -19.06
C GLN A 101 -17.65 -34.57 -18.28
N ALA A 102 -17.67 -34.29 -16.98
CA ALA A 102 -18.83 -34.47 -16.11
C ALA A 102 -19.83 -33.28 -16.14
N GLY A 103 -19.56 -32.21 -16.90
CA GLY A 103 -20.39 -31.00 -16.90
C GLY A 103 -20.36 -30.21 -15.58
N ARG A 104 -19.32 -30.41 -14.76
CA ARG A 104 -19.11 -29.76 -13.45
C ARG A 104 -18.04 -28.67 -13.54
N GLY A 105 -18.05 -27.73 -12.60
CA GLY A 105 -16.98 -26.74 -12.44
C GLY A 105 -15.88 -27.25 -11.51
N LEU A 106 -14.67 -26.71 -11.66
CA LEU A 106 -13.54 -26.95 -10.75
C LEU A 106 -13.27 -25.68 -9.94
N ARG A 107 -13.60 -25.70 -8.65
CA ARG A 107 -13.46 -24.56 -7.74
C ARG A 107 -12.05 -24.50 -7.18
N LEU A 108 -11.30 -23.43 -7.45
CA LEU A 108 -9.95 -23.23 -6.95
C LEU A 108 -10.00 -22.56 -5.57
N LYS A 109 -9.75 -23.34 -4.50
CA LYS A 109 -9.69 -22.84 -3.13
C LYS A 109 -8.23 -22.53 -2.78
N LEU A 110 -7.92 -21.28 -2.49
CA LEU A 110 -6.58 -20.84 -2.10
C LEU A 110 -6.50 -20.66 -0.59
N ARG A 111 -5.71 -21.51 0.07
CA ARG A 111 -5.36 -21.39 1.49
C ARG A 111 -3.94 -20.83 1.61
N ILE A 112 -3.86 -19.54 1.90
CA ILE A 112 -2.59 -18.82 1.90
C ILE A 112 -2.31 -18.38 3.33
N GLN A 113 -1.27 -18.95 3.92
CA GLN A 113 -0.86 -18.64 5.30
C GLN A 113 0.13 -17.47 5.34
N ASP A 114 0.92 -17.28 4.29
CA ASP A 114 1.86 -16.18 4.18
C ASP A 114 1.12 -14.85 3.88
N PRO A 115 1.23 -13.83 4.74
CA PRO A 115 0.55 -12.54 4.55
C PRO A 115 0.95 -11.82 3.26
N ALA A 116 2.23 -11.89 2.86
CA ALA A 116 2.71 -11.21 1.66
C ALA A 116 2.14 -11.85 0.39
N LEU A 117 2.04 -13.19 0.35
CA LEU A 117 1.32 -13.90 -0.71
C LEU A 117 -0.19 -13.66 -0.63
N ALA A 118 -0.78 -13.57 0.56
CA ALA A 118 -2.21 -13.31 0.72
C ALA A 118 -2.59 -11.91 0.19
N ALA A 119 -1.68 -10.93 0.20
CA ALA A 119 -1.92 -9.62 -0.38
C ALA A 119 -1.90 -9.61 -1.94
N LEU A 120 -1.39 -10.67 -2.58
CA LEU A 120 -1.27 -10.71 -4.05
C LEU A 120 -2.63 -10.81 -4.74
N PRO A 121 -2.78 -10.26 -5.96
CA PRO A 121 -4.06 -10.20 -6.64
C PRO A 121 -4.31 -11.49 -7.46
N TRP A 122 -4.55 -12.60 -6.76
CA TRP A 122 -4.80 -13.94 -7.31
C TRP A 122 -5.98 -14.00 -8.28
N GLU A 123 -6.85 -12.99 -8.25
CA GLU A 123 -7.93 -12.81 -9.20
C GLU A 123 -7.44 -12.72 -10.66
N PHE A 124 -6.21 -12.25 -10.88
CA PHE A 124 -5.60 -12.18 -12.22
C PHE A 124 -4.87 -13.46 -12.65
N LEU A 125 -5.01 -14.58 -11.93
CA LEU A 125 -4.49 -15.88 -12.40
C LEU A 125 -4.93 -16.14 -13.84
N HIS A 126 -3.96 -16.44 -14.71
CA HIS A 126 -4.18 -16.54 -16.15
C HIS A 126 -3.63 -17.86 -16.71
N ASP A 127 -4.50 -18.74 -17.18
CA ASP A 127 -4.10 -20.03 -17.76
C ASP A 127 -3.69 -19.83 -19.23
N ARG A 128 -2.44 -20.19 -19.56
CA ARG A 128 -1.92 -20.13 -20.92
C ARG A 128 -2.60 -21.10 -21.87
N ARG A 129 -3.09 -22.25 -21.38
CA ARG A 129 -3.70 -23.31 -22.21
C ARG A 129 -4.94 -22.84 -22.93
N PHE A 130 -5.76 -22.06 -22.22
CA PHE A 130 -7.04 -21.55 -22.72
C PHE A 130 -6.98 -20.04 -23.02
N ASN A 131 -5.84 -19.41 -22.75
CA ASN A 131 -5.63 -17.98 -22.83
C ASN A 131 -6.74 -17.17 -22.13
N GLN A 132 -7.04 -17.54 -20.88
CA GLN A 132 -8.16 -16.96 -20.12
C GLN A 132 -7.78 -16.70 -18.67
N TYR A 133 -8.35 -15.65 -18.09
CA TYR A 133 -8.36 -15.45 -16.64
C TYR A 133 -9.30 -16.44 -15.98
N LEU A 134 -8.84 -17.12 -14.93
CA LEU A 134 -9.65 -18.13 -14.23
C LEU A 134 -10.88 -17.49 -13.58
N ALA A 135 -10.71 -16.31 -12.97
CA ALA A 135 -11.75 -15.60 -12.24
C ALA A 135 -12.92 -15.10 -13.12
N LEU A 136 -12.75 -15.02 -14.45
CA LEU A 136 -13.78 -14.64 -15.42
C LEU A 136 -14.59 -15.83 -15.96
N SER A 137 -14.38 -17.02 -15.39
CA SER A 137 -15.08 -18.24 -15.78
C SER A 137 -15.84 -18.82 -14.60
N GLN A 138 -17.16 -18.98 -14.76
CA GLN A 138 -17.99 -19.71 -13.80
C GLN A 138 -17.55 -21.19 -13.65
N ARG A 139 -16.73 -21.72 -14.56
CA ARG A 139 -16.20 -23.09 -14.47
C ARG A 139 -14.96 -23.21 -13.58
N THR A 140 -14.27 -22.10 -13.32
CA THR A 140 -13.03 -22.05 -12.54
C THR A 140 -13.03 -20.92 -11.52
N PRO A 141 -14.04 -20.85 -10.63
CA PRO A 141 -14.09 -19.78 -9.65
C PRO A 141 -12.86 -19.83 -8.73
N VAL A 142 -12.26 -18.67 -8.48
CA VAL A 142 -11.09 -18.48 -7.62
C VAL A 142 -11.54 -17.81 -6.33
N LEU A 143 -11.23 -18.43 -5.19
CA LEU A 143 -11.62 -17.95 -3.87
C LEU A 143 -10.50 -18.09 -2.85
N ARG A 144 -10.48 -17.17 -1.88
CA ARG A 144 -9.56 -17.20 -0.74
C ARG A 144 -10.27 -17.89 0.40
N TYR A 145 -9.82 -19.09 0.74
CA TYR A 145 -10.44 -19.92 1.76
C TYR A 145 -9.70 -19.77 3.09
N LEU A 146 -10.43 -19.42 4.15
CA LEU A 146 -9.90 -19.36 5.51
C LEU A 146 -10.37 -20.60 6.27
N GLU A 147 -9.45 -21.28 6.94
CA GLU A 147 -9.77 -22.45 7.75
C GLU A 147 -10.13 -22.04 9.18
N LEU A 148 -11.39 -22.21 9.55
CA LEU A 148 -11.88 -22.00 10.92
C LEU A 148 -12.54 -23.28 11.45
N PRO A 149 -12.54 -23.50 12.78
CA PRO A 149 -12.93 -24.78 13.37
C PRO A 149 -14.44 -25.11 13.33
N ARG A 150 -15.30 -24.25 12.76
CA ARG A 150 -16.76 -24.46 12.70
C ARG A 150 -17.37 -23.89 11.42
N PRO A 151 -17.66 -24.71 10.40
CA PRO A 151 -18.45 -24.27 9.26
C PRO A 151 -19.91 -24.01 9.69
N LEU A 152 -20.47 -22.87 9.30
CA LEU A 152 -21.88 -22.56 9.50
C LEU A 152 -22.72 -23.24 8.41
N PRO A 153 -23.79 -23.98 8.75
CA PRO A 153 -24.67 -24.57 7.74
C PRO A 153 -25.43 -23.48 6.95
N PRO A 154 -25.89 -23.79 5.73
CA PRO A 154 -26.76 -22.90 4.96
C PRO A 154 -27.94 -22.41 5.78
N LEU A 155 -28.26 -21.12 5.69
CA LEU A 155 -29.38 -20.54 6.41
C LEU A 155 -30.68 -20.76 5.63
N ARG A 156 -31.64 -21.48 6.22
CA ARG A 156 -33.00 -21.58 5.67
C ARG A 156 -33.73 -20.26 5.87
N VAL A 157 -34.06 -19.58 4.77
CA VAL A 157 -34.80 -18.31 4.80
C VAL A 157 -35.85 -18.27 3.69
N PRO A 158 -37.11 -17.88 3.99
CA PRO A 158 -38.04 -17.52 2.95
C PRO A 158 -37.65 -16.16 2.35
N PRO A 159 -37.85 -15.94 1.04
CA PRO A 159 -37.74 -14.61 0.47
C PRO A 159 -38.71 -13.61 1.15
N PRO A 160 -38.37 -12.31 1.21
CA PRO A 160 -37.17 -11.69 0.65
C PRO A 160 -35.91 -11.85 1.53
N LEU A 161 -34.74 -11.93 0.89
CA LEU A 161 -33.45 -11.75 1.58
C LEU A 161 -33.34 -10.31 2.08
N ARG A 162 -33.02 -10.11 3.36
CA ARG A 162 -32.91 -8.77 3.94
C ARG A 162 -31.49 -8.23 3.84
N LEU A 163 -31.37 -7.11 3.14
CA LEU A 163 -30.13 -6.40 2.92
C LEU A 163 -30.15 -5.06 3.67
N LEU A 164 -29.20 -4.91 4.59
CA LEU A 164 -28.93 -3.64 5.26
C LEU A 164 -27.83 -2.89 4.51
N GLY A 165 -28.20 -1.79 3.87
CA GLY A 165 -27.27 -0.83 3.29
C GLY A 165 -26.88 0.25 4.30
N MET A 166 -25.58 0.55 4.40
CA MET A 166 -25.05 1.65 5.22
C MET A 166 -24.09 2.49 4.39
N VAL A 167 -24.26 3.82 4.44
CA VAL A 167 -23.31 4.77 3.86
C VAL A 167 -22.73 5.62 4.98
N ALA A 168 -21.40 5.68 5.07
CA ALA A 168 -20.70 6.59 5.96
C ALA A 168 -19.95 7.66 5.14
N ASN A 169 -20.34 8.92 5.33
CA ASN A 169 -19.77 10.09 4.65
C ASN A 169 -19.41 11.19 5.66
N PRO A 170 -18.33 11.01 6.45
CA PRO A 170 -17.89 12.00 7.43
C PRO A 170 -17.47 13.32 6.77
N ARG A 171 -17.72 14.45 7.44
CA ARG A 171 -17.59 15.80 6.87
C ARG A 171 -16.15 16.23 6.58
N ASN A 172 -15.17 15.65 7.27
CA ASN A 172 -13.75 15.95 7.13
C ASN A 172 -13.00 15.00 6.19
N LEU A 173 -13.71 14.15 5.46
CA LEU A 173 -13.14 13.32 4.39
C LEU A 173 -13.68 13.78 3.03
N PRO A 174 -13.02 13.39 1.92
CA PRO A 174 -13.55 13.65 0.58
C PRO A 174 -15.01 13.16 0.46
N PRO A 175 -15.95 14.03 0.02
CA PRO A 175 -17.36 13.70 0.07
C PRO A 175 -17.70 12.60 -0.94
N LEU A 176 -18.41 11.57 -0.46
CA LEU A 176 -19.01 10.54 -1.30
C LEU A 176 -20.33 11.05 -1.89
N LYS A 177 -20.66 10.60 -3.10
CA LYS A 177 -21.95 10.91 -3.75
C LYS A 177 -23.05 9.99 -3.20
N VAL A 178 -23.38 10.15 -1.92
CA VAL A 178 -24.25 9.23 -1.15
C VAL A 178 -25.57 8.89 -1.85
N GLU A 179 -26.33 9.90 -2.28
CA GLU A 179 -27.64 9.66 -2.90
C GLU A 179 -27.50 8.94 -4.24
N LEU A 180 -26.45 9.25 -4.99
CA LEU A 180 -26.14 8.56 -6.24
C LEU A 180 -25.80 7.07 -5.98
N GLU A 181 -25.00 6.77 -4.95
CA GLU A 181 -24.68 5.39 -4.56
C GLU A 181 -25.94 4.61 -4.12
N LYS A 182 -26.79 5.23 -3.30
CA LYS A 182 -28.05 4.61 -2.87
C LYS A 182 -28.98 4.33 -4.05
N GLU A 183 -29.17 5.31 -4.93
CA GLU A 183 -29.98 5.17 -6.13
C GLU A 183 -29.45 4.06 -7.05
N ARG A 184 -28.12 3.93 -7.17
CA ARG A 184 -27.51 2.90 -8.00
C ARG A 184 -27.82 1.50 -7.50
N ILE A 185 -27.62 1.24 -6.21
CA ILE A 185 -27.96 -0.06 -5.60
C ILE A 185 -29.47 -0.29 -5.63
N ALA A 186 -30.28 0.74 -5.39
CA ALA A 186 -31.73 0.64 -5.47
C ALA A 186 -32.19 0.29 -6.90
N ARG A 187 -31.61 0.90 -7.94
CA ARG A 187 -31.85 0.56 -9.35
C ARG A 187 -31.39 -0.87 -9.66
N ALA A 188 -30.18 -1.22 -9.23
CA ALA A 188 -29.60 -2.55 -9.44
C ALA A 188 -30.39 -3.68 -8.77
N THR A 189 -31.24 -3.36 -7.78
CA THR A 189 -32.04 -4.34 -7.04
C THR A 189 -33.55 -4.12 -7.20
N ALA A 190 -33.97 -3.23 -8.10
CA ALA A 190 -35.38 -2.85 -8.27
C ALA A 190 -36.25 -4.04 -8.68
N ASP A 191 -35.78 -4.84 -9.65
CA ASP A 191 -36.51 -5.99 -10.17
C ASP A 191 -36.64 -7.09 -9.10
N LEU A 192 -35.61 -7.27 -8.27
CA LEU A 192 -35.62 -8.24 -7.15
C LEU A 192 -36.57 -7.80 -6.03
N GLN A 193 -36.63 -6.50 -5.73
CA GLN A 193 -37.58 -5.95 -4.77
C GLN A 193 -39.02 -6.07 -5.28
N ALA A 194 -39.25 -5.78 -6.57
CA ALA A 194 -40.56 -5.94 -7.21
C ALA A 194 -41.03 -7.42 -7.23
N ALA A 195 -40.08 -8.35 -7.38
CA ALA A 195 -40.34 -9.79 -7.31
C ALA A 195 -40.49 -10.34 -5.87
N GLY A 196 -40.27 -9.51 -4.84
CA GLY A 196 -40.32 -9.95 -3.44
C GLY A 196 -39.16 -10.87 -3.03
N LEU A 197 -38.05 -10.85 -3.78
CA LEU A 197 -36.87 -11.69 -3.54
C LEU A 197 -35.82 -11.03 -2.65
N LEU A 198 -35.78 -9.69 -2.64
CA LEU A 198 -34.84 -8.90 -1.85
C LEU A 198 -35.56 -7.72 -1.18
N GLU A 199 -35.20 -7.42 0.06
CA GLU A 199 -35.63 -6.23 0.78
C GLU A 199 -34.40 -5.37 1.11
N LEU A 200 -34.27 -4.21 0.47
CA LEU A 200 -33.18 -3.25 0.72
C LEU A 200 -33.63 -2.21 1.74
N THR A 201 -32.95 -2.15 2.88
CA THR A 201 -33.14 -1.09 3.88
C THR A 201 -31.87 -0.26 4.03
N TRP A 202 -31.98 1.06 3.87
CA TRP A 202 -30.89 1.99 4.14
C TRP A 202 -30.89 2.46 5.60
N LEU A 203 -29.73 2.34 6.25
CA LEU A 203 -29.51 2.92 7.57
C LEU A 203 -29.51 4.45 7.47
N ALA A 204 -30.37 5.11 8.25
CA ALA A 204 -30.43 6.57 8.30
C ALA A 204 -29.20 7.21 8.98
N GLY A 205 -28.56 6.47 9.90
CA GLY A 205 -27.37 6.90 10.63
C GLY A 205 -26.07 6.42 9.98
N GLN A 206 -24.97 7.06 10.37
CA GLN A 206 -23.63 6.85 9.80
C GLN A 206 -22.60 6.39 10.84
N GLY A 207 -23.01 6.30 12.11
CA GLY A 207 -22.14 5.90 13.22
C GLY A 207 -22.27 4.43 13.58
N TRP A 208 -21.27 3.89 14.28
CA TRP A 208 -21.28 2.49 14.71
C TRP A 208 -22.43 2.17 15.67
N ARG A 209 -22.88 3.16 16.47
CA ARG A 209 -24.05 3.02 17.36
C ARG A 209 -25.34 2.84 16.58
N ASP A 210 -25.44 3.45 15.40
CA ASP A 210 -26.58 3.28 14.50
C ASP A 210 -26.59 1.85 13.94
N LEU A 211 -25.43 1.39 13.49
CA LEU A 211 -25.26 0.02 13.01
C LEU A 211 -25.60 -1.02 14.09
N GLN A 212 -25.07 -0.86 15.30
CA GLN A 212 -25.38 -1.75 16.43
C GLN A 212 -26.88 -1.76 16.77
N ARG A 213 -27.55 -0.60 16.68
CA ARG A 213 -29.01 -0.53 16.87
C ARG A 213 -29.76 -1.24 15.75
N ALA A 214 -29.32 -1.12 14.50
CA ALA A 214 -29.93 -1.79 13.36
C ALA A 214 -29.79 -3.30 13.42
N MET A 215 -28.60 -3.82 13.80
CA MET A 215 -28.37 -5.25 13.96
C MET A 215 -29.30 -5.88 15.02
N ARG A 216 -29.63 -5.16 16.10
CA ARG A 216 -30.58 -5.65 17.11
C ARG A 216 -32.05 -5.68 16.67
N ARG A 217 -32.42 -5.01 15.58
CA ARG A 217 -33.84 -4.78 15.23
C ARG A 217 -34.42 -5.82 14.28
N GLN A 218 -33.61 -6.37 13.39
CA GLN A 218 -34.09 -7.31 12.37
C GLN A 218 -33.03 -8.37 12.07
N PRO A 219 -33.44 -9.59 11.67
CA PRO A 219 -32.52 -10.61 11.17
C PRO A 219 -32.05 -10.22 9.77
N TRP A 220 -30.81 -9.75 9.67
CA TRP A 220 -30.18 -9.32 8.42
C TRP A 220 -29.38 -10.49 7.87
N GLN A 221 -29.51 -10.74 6.56
CA GLN A 221 -28.73 -11.76 5.87
C GLN A 221 -27.51 -11.16 5.18
N ILE A 222 -27.64 -9.91 4.73
CA ILE A 222 -26.62 -9.19 3.97
C ILE A 222 -26.37 -7.82 4.61
N PHE A 223 -25.10 -7.47 4.79
CA PHE A 223 -24.66 -6.13 5.15
C PHE A 223 -23.84 -5.53 4.00
N HIS A 224 -24.27 -4.39 3.46
CA HIS A 224 -23.53 -3.64 2.44
C HIS A 224 -23.06 -2.31 3.03
N PHE A 225 -21.75 -2.12 3.14
CA PHE A 225 -21.14 -0.88 3.57
C PHE A 225 -20.54 -0.10 2.40
N ILE A 226 -20.83 1.20 2.33
CA ILE A 226 -20.21 2.15 1.41
C ILE A 226 -19.56 3.25 2.23
N GLY A 227 -18.26 3.46 2.05
CA GLY A 227 -17.55 4.44 2.85
C GLY A 227 -16.05 4.47 2.58
N HIS A 228 -15.34 5.23 3.40
CA HIS A 228 -13.88 5.22 3.37
C HIS A 228 -13.33 4.08 4.22
N GLY A 229 -12.22 3.51 3.76
CA GLY A 229 -11.49 2.45 4.44
C GLY A 229 -10.00 2.67 4.27
N GLY A 230 -9.21 1.92 5.04
CA GLY A 230 -7.77 1.96 4.95
C GLY A 230 -7.13 0.86 5.78
N PHE A 231 -5.81 0.81 5.72
CA PHE A 231 -5.00 -0.10 6.51
C PHE A 231 -4.11 0.66 7.49
N ASP A 232 -4.19 0.35 8.78
CA ASP A 232 -3.30 0.91 9.80
C ASP A 232 -2.04 0.03 9.91
N ARG A 233 -0.96 0.47 9.26
CA ARG A 233 0.32 -0.26 9.28
C ARG A 233 0.98 -0.33 10.67
N GLU A 234 0.62 0.56 11.61
CA GLU A 234 1.17 0.50 12.97
C GLU A 234 0.47 -0.55 13.81
N ARG A 235 -0.85 -0.70 13.62
CA ARG A 235 -1.67 -1.70 14.31
C ARG A 235 -1.76 -3.03 13.58
N ASP A 236 -1.23 -3.09 12.35
CA ASP A 236 -1.38 -4.20 11.43
C ASP A 236 -2.86 -4.61 11.27
N GLU A 237 -3.72 -3.63 11.04
CA GLU A 237 -5.17 -3.83 11.05
C GLU A 237 -5.90 -2.90 10.07
N GLY A 238 -6.80 -3.47 9.28
CA GLY A 238 -7.76 -2.74 8.46
C GLY A 238 -8.76 -1.95 9.30
N TYR A 239 -9.30 -0.88 8.73
CA TYR A 239 -10.35 -0.10 9.37
C TYR A 239 -11.33 0.49 8.35
N LEU A 240 -12.53 0.79 8.82
CA LEU A 240 -13.53 1.57 8.09
C LEU A 240 -13.80 2.89 8.82
N MET A 241 -14.15 3.94 8.08
CA MET A 241 -14.50 5.25 8.62
C MET A 241 -16.02 5.35 8.83
N PHE A 242 -16.42 5.60 10.07
CA PHE A 242 -17.79 5.92 10.47
C PHE A 242 -17.89 7.41 10.82
N ALA A 243 -19.10 7.94 10.95
CA ALA A 243 -19.29 9.28 11.50
C ALA A 243 -19.47 9.23 13.03
N ASP A 244 -18.82 10.13 13.75
CA ASP A 244 -19.09 10.35 15.17
C ASP A 244 -20.34 11.24 15.39
N ALA A 245 -20.62 11.61 16.64
CA ALA A 245 -21.77 12.45 16.99
C ALA A 245 -21.69 13.88 16.42
N ARG A 246 -20.51 14.34 16.00
CA ARG A 246 -20.28 15.65 15.36
C ARG A 246 -20.35 15.55 13.82
N GLY A 247 -20.42 14.34 13.27
CA GLY A 247 -20.34 14.08 11.84
C GLY A 247 -18.91 13.96 11.32
N GLU A 248 -17.92 13.87 12.20
CA GLU A 248 -16.50 13.76 11.88
C GLU A 248 -16.07 12.29 11.76
N ALA A 249 -14.99 12.04 11.05
CA ALA A 249 -14.49 10.68 10.82
C ALA A 249 -14.04 10.02 12.12
N GLN A 250 -14.65 8.88 12.43
CA GLN A 250 -14.27 7.98 13.49
C GLN A 250 -13.84 6.64 12.90
N ARG A 251 -12.61 6.23 13.20
CA ARG A 251 -12.08 4.92 12.79
C ARG A 251 -12.78 3.79 13.55
N MET A 252 -13.24 2.79 12.82
CA MET A 252 -13.66 1.48 13.32
C MET A 252 -12.66 0.44 12.84
N SER A 253 -11.88 -0.11 13.74
CA SER A 253 -10.97 -1.24 13.48
C SER A 253 -11.73 -2.46 12.94
N ALA A 254 -11.09 -3.27 12.10
CA ALA A 254 -11.63 -4.50 11.57
C ALA A 254 -12.09 -5.47 12.69
N THR A 255 -11.30 -5.65 13.74
CA THR A 255 -11.65 -6.45 14.92
C THR A 255 -12.86 -5.87 15.65
N GLY A 256 -12.93 -4.55 15.79
CA GLY A 256 -14.08 -3.86 16.37
C GLY A 256 -15.36 -4.11 15.57
N LEU A 257 -15.28 -4.04 14.24
CA LEU A 257 -16.41 -4.33 13.35
C LEU A 257 -16.80 -5.82 13.40
N ALA A 258 -15.82 -6.72 13.41
CA ALA A 258 -16.04 -8.15 13.56
C ALA A 258 -16.79 -8.48 14.86
N ARG A 259 -16.42 -7.86 15.98
CA ARG A 259 -17.14 -8.00 17.25
C ARG A 259 -18.56 -7.43 17.19
N LEU A 260 -18.78 -6.35 16.46
CA LEU A 260 -20.11 -5.73 16.34
C LEU A 260 -21.05 -6.62 15.53
N LEU A 261 -20.56 -7.25 14.46
CA LEU A 261 -21.35 -8.06 13.53
C LEU A 261 -21.41 -9.55 13.90
N GLY A 262 -20.42 -10.07 14.62
CA GLY A 262 -20.20 -11.51 14.83
C GLY A 262 -21.31 -12.22 15.59
N ASP A 263 -22.05 -11.52 16.46
CA ASP A 263 -23.18 -12.08 17.22
C ASP A 263 -24.49 -12.07 16.40
N HIS A 264 -24.45 -11.67 15.13
CA HIS A 264 -25.64 -11.64 14.27
C HIS A 264 -25.79 -12.95 13.51
N ASP A 265 -26.36 -13.96 14.15
CA ASP A 265 -26.43 -15.36 13.67
C ASP A 265 -27.04 -15.56 12.28
N THR A 266 -27.83 -14.62 11.77
CA THR A 266 -28.42 -14.70 10.43
C THR A 266 -27.57 -14.06 9.33
N LEU A 267 -26.54 -13.27 9.70
CA LEU A 267 -25.66 -12.63 8.73
C LEU A 267 -24.84 -13.69 8.01
N ARG A 268 -24.87 -13.65 6.67
CA ARG A 268 -24.09 -14.57 5.83
C ARG A 268 -23.10 -13.86 4.93
N VAL A 269 -23.43 -12.64 4.50
CA VAL A 269 -22.62 -11.86 3.55
C VAL A 269 -22.36 -10.46 4.08
N ALA A 270 -21.09 -10.04 4.07
CA ALA A 270 -20.72 -8.63 4.18
C ALA A 270 -20.04 -8.16 2.89
N LEU A 271 -20.53 -7.07 2.29
CA LEU A 271 -19.93 -6.42 1.14
C LEU A 271 -19.39 -5.05 1.57
N LEU A 272 -18.07 -4.89 1.49
CA LEU A 272 -17.35 -3.71 1.90
C LEU A 272 -16.88 -2.93 0.67
N ASN A 273 -17.70 -1.97 0.24
CA ASN A 273 -17.34 -1.03 -0.82
C ASN A 273 -16.61 0.17 -0.21
N ALA A 274 -15.37 -0.08 0.21
CA ALA A 274 -14.46 0.91 0.78
C ALA A 274 -13.04 0.65 0.27
N CYS A 275 -12.27 1.72 0.05
CA CYS A 275 -10.89 1.62 -0.42
C CYS A 275 -10.06 0.75 0.55
N GLU A 276 -9.20 -0.12 -0.01
CA GLU A 276 -8.22 -0.92 0.72
C GLU A 276 -8.78 -1.91 1.77
N GLY A 277 -10.09 -2.21 1.75
CA GLY A 277 -10.69 -3.18 2.69
C GLY A 277 -10.14 -4.61 2.57
N GLY A 278 -9.48 -4.90 1.45
CA GLY A 278 -8.83 -6.17 1.15
C GLY A 278 -7.31 -6.24 1.37
N GLN A 279 -6.64 -5.13 1.70
CA GLN A 279 -5.19 -5.14 1.93
C GLN A 279 -4.83 -5.83 3.24
N SER A 280 -3.72 -6.57 3.24
CA SER A 280 -3.15 -7.24 4.41
C SER A 280 -1.70 -6.77 4.65
N GLY A 281 -1.28 -6.76 5.91
CA GLY A 281 0.07 -6.46 6.37
C GLY A 281 0.80 -7.73 6.84
N ALA A 282 1.28 -7.76 8.08
CA ALA A 282 2.10 -8.84 8.63
C ALA A 282 1.30 -10.08 9.12
N ASP A 283 -0.03 -10.00 9.18
CA ASP A 283 -0.96 -11.12 9.41
C ASP A 283 -1.97 -11.22 8.25
N VAL A 284 -2.33 -12.43 7.81
CA VAL A 284 -3.41 -12.68 6.83
C VAL A 284 -4.75 -12.09 7.31
N PHE A 285 -4.98 -12.09 8.63
CA PHE A 285 -6.18 -11.55 9.25
C PHE A 285 -6.15 -10.04 9.49
N SER A 286 -5.08 -9.36 9.12
CA SER A 286 -5.00 -7.90 9.22
C SER A 286 -5.96 -7.19 8.26
N SER A 287 -6.36 -7.83 7.16
CA SER A 287 -7.37 -7.26 6.26
C SER A 287 -8.74 -7.19 6.91
N THR A 288 -9.53 -6.16 6.60
CA THR A 288 -10.90 -6.03 7.13
C THR A 288 -11.74 -7.24 6.74
N ALA A 289 -11.58 -7.74 5.51
CA ALA A 289 -12.30 -8.91 5.04
C ALA A 289 -11.97 -10.19 5.81
N ALA A 290 -10.69 -10.52 5.98
CA ALA A 290 -10.28 -11.73 6.69
C ALA A 290 -10.64 -11.68 8.18
N ALA A 291 -10.51 -10.50 8.83
CA ALA A 291 -10.93 -10.29 10.21
C ALA A 291 -12.43 -10.53 10.41
N LEU A 292 -13.28 -10.08 9.47
CA LEU A 292 -14.72 -10.33 9.52
C LEU A 292 -15.08 -11.81 9.34
N VAL A 293 -14.38 -12.53 8.45
CA VAL A 293 -14.58 -13.98 8.31
C VAL A 293 -14.19 -14.72 9.59
N ARG A 294 -13.04 -14.37 10.17
CA ARG A 294 -12.61 -14.88 11.48
C ARG A 294 -13.60 -14.53 12.60
N GLY A 295 -14.27 -13.39 12.49
CA GLY A 295 -15.33 -12.92 13.38
C GLY A 295 -16.65 -13.68 13.26
N GLY A 296 -16.77 -14.62 12.33
CA GLY A 296 -17.94 -15.50 12.19
C GLY A 296 -18.81 -15.21 10.96
N ILE A 297 -18.49 -14.21 10.13
CA ILE A 297 -19.23 -13.93 8.89
C ILE A 297 -18.76 -14.91 7.80
N PRO A 298 -19.62 -15.81 7.27
CA PRO A 298 -19.16 -16.83 6.31
C PRO A 298 -18.49 -16.31 5.04
N CYS A 299 -18.94 -15.16 4.53
CA CYS A 299 -18.52 -14.61 3.26
C CYS A 299 -18.34 -13.10 3.34
N VAL A 300 -17.16 -12.63 2.94
CA VAL A 300 -16.84 -11.20 2.91
C VAL A 300 -16.23 -10.83 1.56
N LEU A 301 -16.83 -9.82 0.95
CA LEU A 301 -16.36 -9.16 -0.26
C LEU A 301 -15.78 -7.81 0.11
N ALA A 302 -14.58 -7.53 -0.37
CA ALA A 302 -13.93 -6.24 -0.16
C ALA A 302 -13.20 -5.78 -1.43
N MET A 303 -12.88 -4.50 -1.50
CA MET A 303 -12.14 -3.93 -2.62
C MET A 303 -10.64 -3.90 -2.30
N GLN A 304 -9.82 -4.51 -3.16
CA GLN A 304 -8.34 -4.48 -3.06
C GLN A 304 -7.76 -3.16 -3.60
N TYR A 305 -8.35 -2.65 -4.68
CA TYR A 305 -7.98 -1.42 -5.39
C TYR A 305 -9.19 -0.47 -5.49
N ALA A 306 -8.99 0.73 -6.03
CA ALA A 306 -10.09 1.62 -6.37
C ALA A 306 -10.90 1.04 -7.55
N ILE A 307 -12.23 1.10 -7.45
CA ILE A 307 -13.17 0.69 -8.49
C ILE A 307 -14.01 1.90 -8.92
N THR A 308 -14.28 2.03 -10.22
CA THR A 308 -15.16 3.07 -10.72
C THR A 308 -16.61 2.78 -10.35
N ASP A 309 -17.38 3.85 -10.21
CA ASP A 309 -18.82 3.80 -10.01
C ASP A 309 -19.53 2.80 -10.93
N ALA A 310 -19.29 2.87 -12.25
CA ALA A 310 -19.96 2.01 -13.23
C ALA A 310 -19.67 0.52 -12.98
N ALA A 311 -18.41 0.17 -12.71
CA ALA A 311 -18.01 -1.20 -12.39
C ALA A 311 -18.61 -1.68 -11.05
N ALA A 312 -18.66 -0.82 -10.04
CA ALA A 312 -19.28 -1.15 -8.75
C ALA A 312 -20.79 -1.40 -8.86
N VAL A 313 -21.50 -0.62 -9.68
CA VAL A 313 -22.94 -0.85 -9.96
C VAL A 313 -23.16 -2.17 -10.68
N GLU A 314 -22.39 -2.41 -11.74
CA GLU A 314 -22.51 -3.64 -12.52
C GLU A 314 -22.23 -4.86 -11.65
N PHE A 315 -21.20 -4.78 -10.79
CA PHE A 315 -20.90 -5.82 -9.81
C PHE A 315 -22.09 -6.10 -8.90
N ALA A 316 -22.60 -5.06 -8.21
CA ALA A 316 -23.64 -5.22 -7.22
C ALA A 316 -24.95 -5.76 -7.81
N ARG A 317 -25.32 -5.29 -9.02
CA ARG A 317 -26.50 -5.75 -9.75
C ARG A 317 -26.44 -7.27 -9.98
N THR A 318 -25.45 -7.72 -10.73
CA THR A 318 -25.28 -9.14 -11.05
C THR A 318 -25.08 -9.98 -9.79
N PHE A 319 -24.38 -9.46 -8.79
CA PHE A 319 -24.16 -10.15 -7.53
C PHE A 319 -25.46 -10.41 -6.76
N TYR A 320 -26.33 -9.40 -6.60
CA TYR A 320 -27.59 -9.59 -5.87
C TYR A 320 -28.61 -10.40 -6.68
N GLU A 321 -28.63 -10.28 -8.01
CA GLU A 321 -29.45 -11.12 -8.88
C GLU A 321 -29.09 -12.60 -8.71
N ALA A 322 -27.83 -12.96 -8.91
CA ALA A 322 -27.36 -14.33 -8.78
C ALA A 322 -27.52 -14.89 -7.36
N LEU A 323 -27.38 -14.06 -6.32
CA LEU A 323 -27.62 -14.47 -4.94
C LEU A 323 -29.11 -14.74 -4.65
N ALA A 324 -30.01 -13.93 -5.21
CA ALA A 324 -31.45 -14.11 -5.10
C ALA A 324 -31.94 -15.35 -5.87
N ASP A 325 -31.25 -15.73 -6.96
CA ASP A 325 -31.47 -16.98 -7.70
C ASP A 325 -31.00 -18.24 -6.93
N GLY A 326 -30.41 -18.08 -5.74
CA GLY A 326 -29.91 -19.18 -4.92
C GLY A 326 -28.64 -19.82 -5.50
N LEU A 327 -27.90 -19.11 -6.36
CA LEU A 327 -26.63 -19.60 -6.87
C LEU A 327 -25.58 -19.66 -5.76
N PRO A 328 -24.65 -20.65 -5.80
CA PRO A 328 -23.50 -20.68 -4.90
C PRO A 328 -22.70 -19.37 -5.00
N ILE A 329 -22.21 -18.89 -3.86
CA ILE A 329 -21.59 -17.57 -3.76
C ILE A 329 -20.41 -17.39 -4.71
N GLU A 330 -19.63 -18.43 -4.98
CA GLU A 330 -18.50 -18.35 -5.90
C GLU A 330 -18.94 -18.24 -7.37
N THR A 331 -20.10 -18.81 -7.74
CA THR A 331 -20.71 -18.57 -9.06
C THR A 331 -21.12 -17.10 -9.15
N THR A 332 -21.78 -16.58 -8.11
CA THR A 332 -22.22 -15.19 -8.02
C THR A 332 -21.07 -14.21 -8.21
N VAL A 333 -19.94 -14.44 -7.54
CA VAL A 333 -18.74 -13.60 -7.66
C VAL A 333 -18.13 -13.68 -9.06
N SER A 334 -17.94 -14.88 -9.61
CA SER A 334 -17.41 -15.05 -10.97
C SER A 334 -18.30 -14.42 -12.03
N ASP A 335 -19.62 -14.50 -11.87
CA ASP A 335 -20.57 -13.89 -12.80
C ASP A 335 -20.54 -12.36 -12.73
N ALA A 336 -20.49 -11.79 -11.52
CA ALA A 336 -20.35 -10.35 -11.34
C ALA A 336 -19.03 -9.80 -11.92
N ARG A 337 -17.91 -10.52 -11.73
CA ARG A 337 -16.62 -10.18 -12.37
C ARG A 337 -16.72 -10.22 -13.90
N LYS A 338 -17.35 -11.26 -14.43
CA LYS A 338 -17.59 -11.40 -15.86
C LYS A 338 -18.45 -10.25 -16.40
N SER A 339 -19.49 -9.85 -15.67
CA SER A 339 -20.34 -8.73 -16.06
C SER A 339 -19.56 -7.42 -16.17
N ILE A 340 -18.69 -7.08 -15.21
CA ILE A 340 -17.80 -5.91 -15.32
C ILE A 340 -16.95 -5.98 -16.60
N SER A 341 -16.33 -7.13 -16.87
CA SER A 341 -15.46 -7.31 -18.04
C SER A 341 -16.19 -7.13 -19.38
N LEU A 342 -17.49 -7.46 -19.43
CA LEU A 342 -18.33 -7.36 -20.62
C LEU A 342 -18.99 -5.99 -20.75
N HIS A 343 -19.39 -5.38 -19.64
CA HIS A 343 -19.97 -4.03 -19.60
C HIS A 343 -18.99 -3.00 -20.14
N ARG A 344 -17.70 -3.18 -19.84
CA ARG A 344 -16.62 -2.33 -20.34
C ARG A 344 -15.46 -3.18 -20.84
N GLU A 345 -15.47 -3.43 -22.15
CA GLU A 345 -14.41 -4.15 -22.85
C GLU A 345 -13.02 -3.55 -22.55
N GLY A 346 -12.09 -4.38 -22.08
CA GLY A 346 -10.74 -3.97 -21.67
C GLY A 346 -10.63 -3.38 -20.25
N SER A 347 -11.72 -3.32 -19.48
CA SER A 347 -11.63 -3.00 -18.05
C SER A 347 -10.94 -4.14 -17.30
N LEU A 348 -10.02 -3.79 -16.40
CA LEU A 348 -9.39 -4.73 -15.45
C LEU A 348 -10.03 -4.65 -14.06
N GLU A 349 -11.01 -3.77 -13.88
CA GLU A 349 -11.62 -3.47 -12.58
C GLU A 349 -12.36 -4.68 -12.00
N TRP A 350 -12.69 -5.68 -12.83
CA TRP A 350 -13.25 -6.96 -12.40
C TRP A 350 -12.34 -7.74 -11.42
N GLY A 351 -11.03 -7.48 -11.42
CA GLY A 351 -10.09 -8.08 -10.47
C GLY A 351 -10.02 -7.35 -9.12
N THR A 352 -10.75 -6.24 -8.96
CA THR A 352 -10.76 -5.41 -7.75
C THR A 352 -11.52 -6.02 -6.57
N PRO A 353 -12.72 -6.60 -6.76
CA PRO A 353 -13.46 -7.23 -5.68
C PRO A 353 -12.79 -8.56 -5.34
N ILE A 354 -12.23 -8.65 -4.14
CA ILE A 354 -11.67 -9.88 -3.58
C ILE A 354 -12.69 -10.56 -2.68
N PHE A 355 -12.60 -11.88 -2.63
CA PHE A 355 -13.59 -12.72 -1.98
C PHE A 355 -12.94 -13.67 -0.97
N PHE A 356 -13.24 -13.46 0.31
CA PHE A 356 -12.88 -14.35 1.41
C PHE A 356 -14.09 -15.14 1.86
N THR A 357 -13.89 -16.44 2.09
CA THR A 357 -14.95 -17.32 2.56
C THR A 357 -14.43 -18.41 3.48
N HIS A 358 -15.29 -18.82 4.41
CA HIS A 358 -15.17 -20.06 5.18
C HIS A 358 -16.37 -21.01 4.92
N ALA A 359 -17.21 -20.71 3.92
CA ALA A 359 -18.29 -21.60 3.50
C ALA A 359 -17.71 -22.75 2.65
N PRO A 360 -17.82 -24.03 3.08
CA PRO A 360 -17.14 -25.14 2.42
C PRO A 360 -17.69 -25.44 1.03
N ASP A 361 -19.01 -25.37 0.84
CA ASP A 361 -19.70 -25.68 -0.42
C ASP A 361 -20.22 -24.42 -1.14
N GLY A 362 -20.04 -23.23 -0.55
CA GLY A 362 -20.46 -21.95 -1.12
C GLY A 362 -21.97 -21.69 -1.08
N VAL A 363 -22.76 -22.60 -0.51
CA VAL A 363 -24.21 -22.45 -0.39
C VAL A 363 -24.51 -21.71 0.91
N LEU A 364 -25.00 -20.47 0.79
CA LEU A 364 -25.27 -19.63 1.97
C LEU A 364 -26.72 -19.67 2.42
N PHE A 365 -27.64 -19.87 1.49
CA PHE A 365 -29.08 -19.81 1.71
C PHE A 365 -29.79 -21.01 1.11
N GLU A 366 -30.71 -21.58 1.87
CA GLU A 366 -31.73 -22.51 1.34
C GLU A 366 -33.04 -21.72 1.24
N LEU A 367 -33.36 -21.22 0.04
CA LEU A 367 -34.57 -20.43 -0.20
C LEU A 367 -35.80 -21.33 -0.22
N THR A 368 -36.69 -21.16 0.77
CA THR A 368 -37.95 -21.91 0.87
C THR A 368 -39.09 -21.16 0.18
N ALA A 369 -39.99 -21.86 -0.52
CA ALA A 369 -41.23 -21.27 -1.07
C ALA A 369 -42.03 -20.53 0.02
N PRO A 370 -42.71 -19.40 -0.31
CA PRO A 370 -43.40 -18.59 0.69
C PRO A 370 -44.49 -19.39 1.41
N LEU A 371 -44.24 -19.73 2.67
CA LEU A 371 -45.18 -20.44 3.53
C LEU A 371 -46.30 -19.48 3.97
N ALA A 372 -47.52 -19.81 3.58
CA ALA A 372 -48.74 -19.23 4.13
C ALA A 372 -48.77 -19.40 5.65
N ALA A 373 -49.16 -18.32 6.33
CA ALA A 373 -49.14 -18.19 7.79
C ALA A 373 -49.99 -19.26 8.51
N ALA A 374 -49.41 -19.87 9.56
CA ALA A 374 -50.17 -20.58 10.60
C ALA A 374 -49.47 -20.49 11.98
N SER A 375 -49.83 -19.44 12.73
CA SER A 375 -50.38 -19.45 14.10
C SER A 375 -49.89 -20.45 15.19
N ASN A 376 -49.33 -19.84 16.26
CA ASN A 376 -49.51 -20.08 17.72
C ASN A 376 -48.78 -21.22 18.49
N ALA A 377 -47.66 -20.85 19.15
CA ALA A 377 -47.35 -20.76 20.62
C ALA A 377 -47.94 -21.76 21.67
N PRO A 378 -47.46 -21.82 22.95
CA PRO A 378 -46.10 -21.81 23.56
C PRO A 378 -45.91 -22.79 24.77
N SER A 379 -44.72 -22.90 25.39
CA SER A 379 -44.48 -23.11 26.86
C SER A 379 -42.96 -23.16 27.18
N VAL A 380 -42.37 -22.18 27.89
CA VAL A 380 -42.16 -21.97 29.36
C VAL A 380 -40.96 -22.73 30.00
N THR A 381 -40.04 -21.89 30.49
CA THR A 381 -38.81 -21.88 31.35
C THR A 381 -38.82 -22.76 32.63
N PRO A 382 -37.77 -22.89 33.52
CA PRO A 382 -36.60 -22.00 33.78
C PRO A 382 -35.21 -22.59 34.22
N ALA A 383 -34.22 -21.68 34.15
CA ALA A 383 -32.97 -21.41 34.89
C ALA A 383 -32.42 -22.29 36.07
N ALA A 384 -31.07 -22.32 36.13
CA ALA A 384 -30.22 -22.13 37.34
C ALA A 384 -28.77 -21.85 36.83
N ALA A 385 -28.05 -20.76 37.10
CA ALA A 385 -27.65 -20.03 38.32
C ALA A 385 -26.39 -20.59 39.03
N GLN A 386 -25.30 -19.78 38.96
CA GLN A 386 -24.20 -19.58 39.92
C GLN A 386 -23.11 -20.68 39.97
N THR A 387 -21.82 -20.44 40.25
CA THR A 387 -21.17 -19.41 41.10
C THR A 387 -19.65 -19.33 40.79
N GLU A 388 -19.06 -18.19 41.15
CA GLU A 388 -17.65 -17.80 41.12
C GLU A 388 -16.70 -18.71 41.94
N THR A 389 -15.40 -18.69 41.62
CA THR A 389 -14.35 -18.43 42.63
C THR A 389 -13.00 -18.12 41.99
N GLU A 390 -12.51 -16.90 42.26
CA GLU A 390 -11.09 -16.53 42.19
C GLU A 390 -10.28 -17.29 43.25
N THR A 391 -9.01 -17.59 42.96
CA THR A 391 -7.92 -17.35 43.92
C THR A 391 -6.60 -17.14 43.17
N ALA A 392 -5.79 -16.23 43.73
CA ALA A 392 -4.68 -15.55 43.10
C ALA A 392 -3.29 -15.92 43.68
N LYS A 393 -2.26 -15.42 42.97
CA LYS A 393 -0.85 -15.16 43.37
C LYS A 393 0.12 -16.34 43.26
N LYS A 394 1.35 -16.17 42.75
CA LYS A 394 2.33 -15.09 43.01
C LYS A 394 3.29 -14.85 41.82
N PRO A 395 3.89 -13.65 41.69
CA PRO A 395 5.05 -13.40 40.85
C PRO A 395 6.35 -13.15 41.64
N GLY A 396 7.48 -13.34 40.95
CA GLY A 396 8.74 -12.60 41.12
C GLY A 396 9.99 -13.48 41.31
N PRO A 397 11.21 -12.92 41.18
CA PRO A 397 11.70 -11.77 40.38
C PRO A 397 12.79 -12.25 39.37
N VAL A 398 13.45 -11.40 38.56
CA VAL A 398 14.78 -10.82 38.84
C VAL A 398 15.18 -9.87 37.70
N ARG A 399 15.60 -8.64 38.06
CA ARG A 399 16.41 -7.74 37.22
C ARG A 399 17.84 -8.28 37.12
N ARG A 400 18.46 -8.20 35.93
CA ARG A 400 19.92 -8.08 35.82
C ARG A 400 20.30 -6.90 34.94
N SER A 401 21.14 -6.07 35.53
CA SER A 401 21.94 -4.99 34.95
C SER A 401 23.07 -5.53 34.08
N GLY A 402 23.43 -4.76 33.04
CA GLY A 402 24.77 -4.72 32.48
C GLY A 402 25.11 -5.80 31.46
N GLN A 403 24.73 -5.59 30.20
CA GLN A 403 25.46 -6.12 29.06
C GLN A 403 25.81 -4.95 28.13
N LYS A 404 27.10 -4.68 27.97
CA LYS A 404 27.61 -3.78 26.93
C LYS A 404 27.36 -4.44 25.58
N LEU A 405 26.58 -3.80 24.71
CA LEU A 405 26.43 -4.21 23.32
C LEU A 405 27.71 -3.83 22.55
N PRO A 406 28.38 -4.76 21.87
CA PRO A 406 29.64 -4.47 21.22
C PRO A 406 29.42 -4.08 19.74
N TRP A 407 29.02 -2.83 19.47
CA TRP A 407 29.32 -2.25 18.15
C TRP A 407 30.83 -2.08 18.03
N ARG A 408 31.42 -2.50 16.91
CA ARG A 408 32.87 -2.43 16.69
C ARG A 408 33.22 -1.09 16.05
N LEU A 409 34.41 -0.55 16.29
CA LEU A 409 34.85 0.67 15.61
C LEU A 409 35.34 0.32 14.19
N SER A 410 34.86 1.08 13.20
CA SER A 410 35.40 1.05 11.84
C SER A 410 36.78 1.71 11.78
N ALA A 411 37.50 1.52 10.67
CA ALA A 411 38.73 2.24 10.39
C ALA A 411 38.54 3.77 10.31
N ARG A 412 37.30 4.26 10.16
CA ARG A 412 36.94 5.69 10.18
C ARG A 412 36.62 6.23 11.57
N GLY A 413 36.71 5.40 12.61
CA GLY A 413 36.34 5.78 13.99
C GLY A 413 34.83 5.82 14.25
N LEU A 414 34.00 5.50 13.25
CA LEU A 414 32.55 5.37 13.41
C LEU A 414 32.16 3.98 13.92
N PRO A 415 31.13 3.87 14.78
CA PRO A 415 30.52 2.58 15.13
C PRO A 415 30.04 1.82 13.89
N LEU A 416 30.46 0.57 13.75
CA LEU A 416 29.93 -0.41 12.80
C LEU A 416 28.68 -1.04 13.38
N ILE A 417 27.57 -0.91 12.65
CA ILE A 417 26.29 -1.50 13.03
C ILE A 417 25.79 -2.38 11.91
N GLU A 418 25.45 -3.62 12.28
CA GLU A 418 24.95 -4.63 11.36
C GLU A 418 23.42 -4.71 11.34
N ALA A 419 22.76 -4.46 12.49
CA ALA A 419 21.32 -4.55 12.64
C ALA A 419 20.78 -3.50 13.62
N TRP A 420 19.51 -3.13 13.43
CA TRP A 420 18.84 -2.10 14.22
C TRP A 420 18.55 -2.43 15.66
N GLU A 421 18.29 -3.69 15.98
CA GLU A 421 18.04 -4.10 17.36
C GLU A 421 19.21 -3.68 18.26
N GLN A 422 20.44 -3.69 17.73
CA GLN A 422 21.64 -3.21 18.42
C GLN A 422 21.60 -1.70 18.71
N LEU A 423 21.04 -0.89 17.81
CA LEU A 423 20.85 0.55 18.02
C LEU A 423 19.70 0.83 18.99
N ARG A 424 18.60 0.08 18.88
CA ARG A 424 17.42 0.24 19.74
C ARG A 424 17.72 -0.07 21.20
N GLU A 425 18.60 -1.03 21.44
CA GLU A 425 19.03 -1.40 22.78
C GLU A 425 20.17 -0.51 23.32
N ALA A 426 20.68 0.43 22.50
CA ALA A 426 21.69 1.37 22.95
C ALA A 426 21.08 2.40 23.92
N GLU A 427 21.80 2.65 25.03
CA GLU A 427 21.40 3.65 26.04
C GLU A 427 21.44 5.07 25.47
N GLU A 428 22.36 5.33 24.53
CA GLU A 428 22.45 6.57 23.75
C GLU A 428 22.74 6.25 22.29
N LEU A 429 22.01 6.91 21.38
CA LEU A 429 22.21 6.75 19.94
C LEU A 429 23.43 7.58 19.48
N PRO A 430 24.42 6.97 18.81
CA PRO A 430 25.57 7.71 18.31
C PRO A 430 25.18 8.72 17.21
N PRO A 431 25.76 9.93 17.18
CA PRO A 431 25.39 10.95 16.19
C PRO A 431 25.74 10.56 14.74
N ARG A 432 26.70 9.64 14.56
CA ARG A 432 27.14 9.10 13.29
C ARG A 432 27.39 7.61 13.42
N ILE A 433 27.04 6.86 12.39
CA ILE A 433 27.28 5.41 12.30
C ILE A 433 27.80 5.03 10.92
N LEU A 434 28.50 3.90 10.83
CA LEU A 434 28.79 3.24 9.58
C LEU A 434 27.92 1.98 9.48
N TRP A 435 26.95 2.02 8.55
CA TRP A 435 26.03 0.91 8.34
C TRP A 435 26.70 -0.19 7.54
N LEU A 436 26.85 -1.37 8.13
CA LEU A 436 27.74 -2.40 7.59
C LEU A 436 27.27 -2.97 6.24
N LYS A 437 25.96 -3.03 6.01
CA LYS A 437 25.37 -3.73 4.85
C LYS A 437 25.77 -3.11 3.52
N ASP A 438 25.80 -1.78 3.46
CA ASP A 438 26.19 -1.01 2.28
C ASP A 438 27.43 -0.14 2.52
N GLU A 439 28.05 -0.26 3.71
CA GLU A 439 29.19 0.52 4.21
C GLU A 439 28.99 2.03 4.17
N LYS A 440 27.75 2.48 4.37
CA LYS A 440 27.37 3.88 4.24
C LYS A 440 27.33 4.60 5.58
N GLU A 441 27.86 5.81 5.61
CA GLU A 441 27.78 6.66 6.80
C GLU A 441 26.35 7.20 6.92
N MET A 442 25.79 7.16 8.14
CA MET A 442 24.48 7.74 8.44
C MET A 442 24.57 8.70 9.63
N ALA A 443 23.78 9.77 9.60
CA ALA A 443 23.63 10.75 10.65
C ALA A 443 22.35 10.51 11.46
N LEU A 444 22.44 10.67 12.78
CA LEU A 444 21.25 10.71 13.64
C LEU A 444 20.52 12.04 13.44
N ILE A 445 19.24 11.96 13.10
CA ILE A 445 18.30 13.07 13.12
C ILE A 445 17.46 12.94 14.39
N PRO A 446 17.61 13.86 15.37
CA PRO A 446 16.98 13.72 16.67
C PRO A 446 15.45 13.81 16.61
N ALA A 447 14.77 13.10 17.50
CA ALA A 447 13.33 13.20 17.71
C ALA A 447 12.91 14.64 18.02
N GLY A 448 11.70 14.99 17.61
CA GLY A 448 11.08 16.26 17.98
C GLY A 448 10.39 16.99 16.83
N PRO A 449 9.78 18.14 17.15
CA PRO A 449 9.02 18.93 16.20
C PRO A 449 9.94 19.70 15.24
N PHE A 450 9.48 19.89 14.01
CA PHE A 450 10.05 20.82 13.03
C PHE A 450 8.94 21.52 12.24
N LEU A 451 9.31 22.60 11.55
CA LEU A 451 8.42 23.32 10.63
C LEU A 451 8.60 22.73 9.22
N MET A 452 7.55 22.07 8.73
CA MET A 452 7.49 21.52 7.37
C MET A 452 6.73 22.48 6.45
N GLY A 453 7.21 22.62 5.22
CA GLY A 453 6.59 23.45 4.19
C GLY A 453 6.93 24.94 4.34
N SER A 454 6.25 25.74 3.54
CA SER A 454 6.51 27.17 3.35
C SER A 454 5.32 28.01 3.78
N THR A 455 5.59 29.20 4.30
CA THR A 455 4.58 30.24 4.50
C THR A 455 4.24 30.89 3.17
N GLU A 456 3.04 31.46 3.03
CA GLU A 456 2.66 32.21 1.82
C GLU A 456 3.64 33.35 1.50
N ALA A 457 4.21 33.99 2.54
CA ALA A 457 5.19 35.06 2.36
C ALA A 457 6.53 34.55 1.81
N GLU A 458 6.94 33.33 2.15
CA GLU A 458 8.14 32.69 1.59
C GLU A 458 7.90 32.29 0.13
N VAL A 459 6.76 31.66 -0.16
CA VAL A 459 6.34 31.33 -1.53
C VAL A 459 6.33 32.58 -2.42
N LYS A 460 5.77 33.70 -1.92
CA LYS A 460 5.71 34.96 -2.66
C LYS A 460 7.10 35.53 -3.02
N LYS A 461 8.11 35.32 -2.18
CA LYS A 461 9.50 35.73 -2.46
C LYS A 461 10.15 34.90 -3.57
N LEU A 462 9.59 33.72 -3.85
CA LEU A 462 10.09 32.76 -4.82
C LEU A 462 9.31 32.78 -6.15
N GLU A 463 8.26 33.60 -6.26
CA GLU A 463 7.38 33.70 -7.45
C GLU A 463 8.08 34.08 -8.79
N GLY A 464 9.35 34.49 -8.74
CA GLY A 464 10.17 34.85 -9.90
C GLY A 464 10.87 33.69 -10.62
N TRP A 465 10.74 32.45 -10.13
CA TRP A 465 11.53 31.31 -10.59
C TRP A 465 10.70 30.24 -11.33
N LEU A 466 11.40 29.42 -12.13
CA LEU A 466 10.85 28.18 -12.68
C LEU A 466 10.31 27.40 -11.47
N MET A 467 9.08 26.89 -11.53
CA MET A 467 8.28 26.27 -10.44
C MET A 467 7.15 27.13 -9.80
N LYS A 468 6.86 28.34 -10.29
CA LYS A 468 5.75 29.18 -9.77
C LYS A 468 4.41 28.44 -9.59
N GLU A 469 4.07 27.52 -10.49
CA GLU A 469 2.82 26.74 -10.45
C GLU A 469 2.77 25.72 -9.30
N TYR A 470 3.93 25.34 -8.74
CA TYR A 470 4.08 24.29 -7.73
C TYR A 470 4.38 24.83 -6.33
N LEU A 471 4.91 26.05 -6.21
CA LEU A 471 5.13 26.71 -4.92
C LEU A 471 3.87 26.77 -4.02
N PRO A 472 2.64 26.92 -4.55
CA PRO A 472 1.44 26.85 -3.70
C PRO A 472 1.25 25.49 -3.01
N THR A 473 1.81 24.42 -3.57
CA THR A 473 1.72 23.05 -3.01
C THR A 473 2.56 22.85 -1.74
N GLU A 474 3.47 23.78 -1.43
CA GLU A 474 4.29 23.80 -0.21
C GLU A 474 3.56 24.37 1.01
N THR A 475 2.35 24.90 0.81
CA THR A 475 1.57 25.59 1.83
C THR A 475 0.41 24.70 2.33
N PRO A 476 -0.01 24.83 3.61
CA PRO A 476 0.55 25.72 4.62
C PRO A 476 1.78 25.13 5.31
N GLN A 477 2.67 25.99 5.82
CA GLN A 477 3.69 25.58 6.78
C GLN A 477 3.03 24.97 8.01
N ARG A 478 3.47 23.78 8.41
CA ARG A 478 2.88 23.00 9.49
C ARG A 478 3.94 22.46 10.45
N ARG A 479 3.55 22.29 11.71
CA ARG A 479 4.40 21.64 12.72
C ARG A 479 4.24 20.13 12.63
N VAL A 480 5.33 19.42 12.35
CA VAL A 480 5.39 17.96 12.28
C VAL A 480 6.34 17.44 13.35
N THR A 481 5.99 16.37 14.05
CA THR A 481 6.86 15.72 15.05
C THR A 481 7.29 14.35 14.54
N LEU A 482 8.60 14.13 14.50
CA LEU A 482 9.20 12.86 14.03
C LEU A 482 9.98 12.20 15.18
N PRO A 483 10.05 10.85 15.24
CA PRO A 483 10.94 10.14 16.15
C PRO A 483 12.42 10.32 15.75
N ASP A 484 13.34 9.74 16.52
CA ASP A 484 14.74 9.62 16.13
C ASP A 484 14.86 8.71 14.90
N TYR A 485 15.78 9.05 14.00
CA TYR A 485 16.11 8.21 12.87
C TYR A 485 17.51 8.47 12.34
N TYR A 486 18.04 7.50 11.58
CA TYR A 486 19.26 7.71 10.81
C TYR A 486 18.95 7.98 9.35
N MET A 487 19.71 8.91 8.77
CA MET A 487 19.68 9.21 7.34
C MET A 487 21.10 9.17 6.77
N ASP A 488 21.26 8.59 5.61
CA ASP A 488 22.54 8.58 4.89
C ASP A 488 23.13 9.99 4.79
N VAL A 489 24.43 10.11 5.05
CA VAL A 489 25.13 11.41 5.02
C VAL A 489 25.23 11.99 3.62
N THR A 490 25.23 11.13 2.61
CA THR A 490 25.30 11.51 1.21
C THR A 490 24.37 10.63 0.37
N PRO A 491 23.99 11.05 -0.85
CA PRO A 491 23.30 10.19 -1.80
C PRO A 491 24.03 8.86 -2.06
N VAL A 492 23.30 7.84 -2.49
CA VAL A 492 23.88 6.53 -2.86
C VAL A 492 24.76 6.67 -4.10
N THR A 493 25.98 6.17 -4.03
CA THR A 493 26.96 6.23 -5.13
C THR A 493 26.83 5.05 -6.10
N HIS A 494 27.37 5.21 -7.31
CA HIS A 494 27.51 4.10 -8.27
C HIS A 494 28.25 2.89 -7.67
N ALA A 495 29.31 3.12 -6.88
CA ALA A 495 30.07 2.05 -6.23
C ALA A 495 29.27 1.31 -5.16
N GLU A 496 28.47 2.01 -4.36
CA GLU A 496 27.61 1.40 -3.33
C GLU A 496 26.48 0.59 -3.99
N TYR A 497 25.85 1.14 -5.03
CA TYR A 497 24.81 0.43 -5.79
C TYR A 497 25.35 -0.77 -6.55
N ALA A 498 26.63 -0.77 -6.95
CA ALA A 498 27.25 -1.93 -7.58
C ALA A 498 27.29 -3.15 -6.66
N ARG A 499 27.37 -2.94 -5.34
CA ARG A 499 27.28 -4.03 -4.34
C ARG A 499 25.88 -4.65 -4.30
N PHE A 500 24.86 -3.80 -4.36
CA PHE A 500 23.47 -4.24 -4.51
C PHE A 500 23.29 -5.03 -5.80
N MET A 501 23.81 -4.54 -6.92
CA MET A 501 23.73 -5.22 -8.22
C MET A 501 24.46 -6.56 -8.25
N ALA A 502 25.59 -6.68 -7.55
CA ALA A 502 26.32 -7.94 -7.40
C ALA A 502 25.54 -8.97 -6.57
N ALA A 503 24.79 -8.52 -5.56
CA ALA A 503 23.93 -9.37 -4.74
C ALA A 503 22.59 -9.73 -5.42
N ASN A 504 22.18 -8.99 -6.46
CA ASN A 504 20.91 -9.14 -7.16
C ASN A 504 21.15 -9.23 -8.69
N PRO A 505 21.61 -10.38 -9.20
CA PRO A 505 22.03 -10.53 -10.60
C PRO A 505 20.89 -10.35 -11.61
N ASP A 506 19.64 -10.53 -11.19
CA ASP A 506 18.46 -10.37 -12.03
C ASP A 506 17.93 -8.92 -12.08
N HIS A 507 18.43 -8.02 -11.22
CA HIS A 507 18.00 -6.63 -11.21
C HIS A 507 18.46 -5.90 -12.49
N PRO A 508 17.63 -5.07 -13.15
CA PRO A 508 18.06 -4.33 -14.34
C PRO A 508 19.18 -3.34 -14.02
N VAL A 509 20.18 -3.22 -14.90
CA VAL A 509 21.23 -2.21 -14.72
C VAL A 509 20.68 -0.80 -15.05
N PRO A 510 21.18 0.26 -14.40
CA PRO A 510 20.82 1.63 -14.78
C PRO A 510 21.24 1.94 -16.23
N THR A 511 20.27 2.22 -17.09
CA THR A 511 20.48 2.53 -18.51
C THR A 511 19.70 3.79 -18.93
N GLY A 512 20.13 4.42 -20.02
CA GLY A 512 19.53 5.64 -20.53
C GLY A 512 19.91 5.88 -21.99
N THR A 513 18.97 6.42 -22.76
CA THR A 513 19.14 6.68 -24.20
C THR A 513 19.48 8.14 -24.50
N HIS A 514 19.28 9.04 -23.55
CA HIS A 514 19.56 10.46 -23.72
C HIS A 514 21.08 10.73 -23.72
N PRO A 515 21.60 11.68 -24.53
CA PRO A 515 23.02 12.04 -24.54
C PRO A 515 23.57 12.41 -23.15
N LEU A 516 22.78 13.11 -22.33
CA LEU A 516 23.16 13.46 -20.94
C LEU A 516 23.22 12.25 -19.99
N SER A 517 22.53 11.15 -20.31
CA SER A 517 22.56 9.92 -19.51
C SER A 517 23.83 9.10 -19.78
N GLN A 518 24.46 9.25 -20.96
CA GLN A 518 25.54 8.38 -21.43
C GLN A 518 26.72 8.22 -20.46
N PRO A 519 27.19 9.26 -19.75
CA PRO A 519 28.29 9.11 -18.79
C PRO A 519 27.96 8.22 -17.59
N HIS A 520 26.67 7.96 -17.36
CA HIS A 520 26.17 7.20 -16.24
C HIS A 520 25.60 5.83 -16.64
N VAL A 521 25.52 5.51 -17.94
CA VAL A 521 25.01 4.22 -18.43
C VAL A 521 25.94 3.09 -18.01
N TRP A 522 25.38 2.05 -17.40
CA TRP A 522 26.12 0.88 -16.98
C TRP A 522 26.35 -0.08 -18.15
N ASP A 523 27.48 -0.81 -18.13
CA ASP A 523 27.74 -1.88 -19.08
C ASP A 523 26.79 -3.05 -18.78
N GLU A 524 25.90 -3.38 -19.71
CA GLU A 524 24.90 -4.45 -19.53
C GLU A 524 25.52 -5.83 -19.32
N LYS A 525 26.66 -6.11 -19.97
CA LYS A 525 27.32 -7.42 -19.88
C LYS A 525 28.12 -7.56 -18.60
N ARG A 526 28.85 -6.51 -18.23
CA ARG A 526 29.69 -6.49 -17.02
C ARG A 526 28.89 -6.16 -15.77
N ARG A 527 27.72 -5.54 -15.92
CA ARG A 527 26.86 -5.02 -14.84
C ARG A 527 27.62 -4.12 -13.87
N GLN A 528 28.47 -3.25 -14.43
CA GLN A 528 29.31 -2.31 -13.69
C GLN A 528 29.10 -0.87 -14.17
N PRO A 529 29.23 0.12 -13.27
CA PRO A 529 29.18 1.52 -13.65
C PRO A 529 30.47 1.95 -14.38
N PRO A 530 30.43 3.05 -15.16
CA PRO A 530 31.65 3.65 -15.68
C PRO A 530 32.58 4.11 -14.56
N ASP A 531 33.89 3.88 -14.72
CA ASP A 531 34.87 4.16 -13.65
C ASP A 531 34.91 5.64 -13.24
N ALA A 532 34.69 6.54 -14.19
CA ALA A 532 34.70 7.99 -13.96
C ALA A 532 33.61 8.48 -12.98
N VAL A 533 32.51 7.72 -12.82
CA VAL A 533 31.36 8.12 -11.99
C VAL A 533 31.18 7.25 -10.75
N ARG A 534 32.15 6.37 -10.41
CA ARG A 534 32.03 5.45 -9.25
C ARG A 534 31.66 6.14 -7.93
N HIS A 535 32.16 7.35 -7.71
CA HIS A 535 31.93 8.14 -6.49
C HIS A 535 30.87 9.22 -6.64
N HIS A 536 30.25 9.31 -7.82
CA HIS A 536 29.10 10.18 -8.08
C HIS A 536 27.82 9.46 -7.62
N PRO A 537 26.72 10.21 -7.40
CA PRO A 537 25.43 9.59 -7.20
C PRO A 537 25.04 8.68 -8.38
N VAL A 538 24.64 7.43 -8.10
CA VAL A 538 24.07 6.46 -9.08
C VAL A 538 22.76 6.88 -9.79
N VAL A 539 22.77 7.78 -10.76
CA VAL A 539 21.54 8.17 -11.47
C VAL A 539 20.95 7.05 -12.37
N LEU A 540 19.79 7.32 -13.01
CA LEU A 540 19.04 6.38 -13.88
C LEU A 540 18.34 5.26 -13.09
N VAL A 541 17.95 5.56 -11.85
CA VAL A 541 17.26 4.62 -10.95
C VAL A 541 15.84 5.12 -10.71
N ASN A 542 14.85 4.28 -11.07
CA ASN A 542 13.45 4.56 -10.80
C ASN A 542 13.10 4.31 -9.32
N TRP A 543 11.91 4.72 -8.88
CA TRP A 543 11.51 4.60 -7.47
C TRP A 543 11.54 3.15 -6.94
N PRO A 544 11.04 2.12 -7.67
CA PRO A 544 11.20 0.72 -7.27
C PRO A 544 12.66 0.28 -7.13
N GLY A 545 13.55 0.73 -8.02
CA GLY A 545 14.99 0.45 -7.93
C GLY A 545 15.67 1.13 -6.73
N ALA A 546 15.22 2.33 -6.36
CA ALA A 546 15.70 3.00 -5.15
C ALA A 546 15.20 2.27 -3.88
N LEU A 547 13.91 1.90 -3.85
CA LEU A 547 13.33 1.16 -2.73
C LEU A 547 13.93 -0.24 -2.58
N ALA A 548 14.22 -0.89 -3.71
CA ALA A 548 14.93 -2.16 -3.78
C ALA A 548 16.28 -2.12 -3.08
N TYR A 549 17.12 -1.14 -3.47
CA TYR A 549 18.41 -0.92 -2.85
C TYR A 549 18.25 -0.67 -1.35
N ALA A 550 17.30 0.19 -0.97
CA ALA A 550 17.03 0.50 0.44
C ALA A 550 16.71 -0.77 1.22
N ARG A 551 15.75 -1.59 0.76
CA ARG A 551 15.38 -2.85 1.42
C ARG A 551 16.55 -3.83 1.49
N TRP A 552 17.31 -4.00 0.41
CA TRP A 552 18.50 -4.86 0.40
C TRP A 552 19.55 -4.39 1.42
N ALA A 553 19.72 -3.07 1.55
CA ALA A 553 20.62 -2.47 2.53
C ALA A 553 20.08 -2.60 3.97
N GLY A 554 18.88 -3.14 4.19
CA GLY A 554 18.23 -3.16 5.51
C GLY A 554 17.72 -1.78 5.94
N LYS A 555 17.43 -0.92 4.97
CA LYS A 555 17.00 0.47 5.06
C LYS A 555 15.61 0.63 4.42
N ALA A 556 15.12 1.86 4.32
CA ALA A 556 13.90 2.28 3.64
C ALA A 556 14.14 3.62 2.92
N LEU A 557 13.20 4.05 2.08
CA LEU A 557 13.18 5.41 1.56
C LEU A 557 12.74 6.41 2.66
N PRO A 558 13.24 7.65 2.72
CA PRO A 558 12.74 8.64 3.65
C PRO A 558 11.32 9.04 3.26
N THR A 559 10.46 9.30 4.24
CA THR A 559 9.24 10.08 3.99
C THR A 559 9.61 11.51 3.58
N GLU A 560 8.68 12.23 2.97
CA GLU A 560 8.90 13.64 2.64
C GLU A 560 9.22 14.47 3.89
N GLU A 561 8.50 14.23 4.99
CA GLU A 561 8.73 14.86 6.29
C GLU A 561 10.17 14.62 6.80
N GLN A 562 10.65 13.37 6.71
CA GLN A 562 11.99 13.00 7.17
C GLN A 562 13.08 13.62 6.31
N TRP A 563 12.88 13.64 4.99
CA TRP A 563 13.82 14.27 4.08
C TRP A 563 13.93 15.77 4.38
N GLU A 564 12.79 16.46 4.48
CA GLU A 564 12.79 17.91 4.73
C GLU A 564 13.38 18.26 6.09
N LYS A 565 13.02 17.54 7.16
CA LYS A 565 13.64 17.74 8.47
C LYS A 565 15.15 17.52 8.39
N GLY A 566 15.60 16.45 7.74
CA GLY A 566 17.03 16.16 7.54
C GLY A 566 17.77 17.29 6.81
N ALA A 567 17.13 17.89 5.81
CA ALA A 567 17.69 18.98 5.02
C ALA A 567 17.75 20.30 5.80
N ARG A 568 16.67 20.71 6.46
CA ARG A 568 16.54 22.08 7.00
C ARG A 568 16.66 22.18 8.52
N GLY A 569 16.57 21.10 9.27
CA GLY A 569 16.51 21.17 10.73
C GLY A 569 15.14 21.59 11.26
N SER A 570 15.11 22.18 12.45
CA SER A 570 13.87 22.51 13.18
C SER A 570 13.47 23.98 13.13
N ASP A 571 14.32 24.85 12.58
CA ASP A 571 14.19 26.31 12.63
C ASP A 571 13.54 26.95 11.40
N GLY A 572 13.16 26.15 10.40
CA GLY A 572 12.47 26.64 9.21
C GLY A 572 13.37 27.38 8.21
N ARG A 573 14.70 27.21 8.26
CA ARG A 573 15.60 27.76 7.21
C ARG A 573 15.20 27.31 5.80
N LEU A 574 15.49 28.14 4.80
CA LEU A 574 15.13 27.89 3.40
C LEU A 574 16.08 26.91 2.70
N TYR A 575 17.36 26.89 3.05
CA TYR A 575 18.38 26.01 2.48
C TYR A 575 19.12 25.27 3.60
N PRO A 576 19.81 24.15 3.34
CA PRO A 576 20.43 23.36 4.41
C PRO A 576 21.39 24.18 5.27
N TRP A 577 22.11 25.10 4.62
CA TRP A 577 23.09 26.00 5.25
C TRP A 577 22.50 27.31 5.81
N GLY A 578 21.22 27.64 5.57
CA GLY A 578 20.62 28.88 6.10
C GLY A 578 19.54 29.53 5.23
N GLY A 579 19.35 30.84 5.40
CA GLY A 579 18.25 31.59 4.78
C GLY A 579 18.53 32.20 3.40
N ALA A 580 19.80 32.29 2.99
CA ALA A 580 20.20 32.88 1.70
C ALA A 580 20.79 31.81 0.78
N TRP A 581 20.40 31.85 -0.50
CA TRP A 581 20.97 30.99 -1.52
C TRP A 581 22.44 31.35 -1.75
N ASP A 582 23.27 30.32 -1.95
CA ASP A 582 24.68 30.45 -2.29
C ASP A 582 25.06 29.29 -3.20
N TRP A 583 25.07 29.53 -4.51
CA TRP A 583 25.34 28.51 -5.53
C TRP A 583 26.70 27.83 -5.37
N ARG A 584 27.63 28.40 -4.59
CA ARG A 584 28.94 27.78 -4.30
C ARG A 584 28.85 26.61 -3.33
N ARG A 585 27.70 26.44 -2.66
CA ARG A 585 27.45 25.41 -1.65
C ARG A 585 26.72 24.18 -2.17
N ALA A 586 26.32 24.18 -3.45
CA ALA A 586 25.55 23.10 -4.06
C ALA A 586 25.96 22.89 -5.51
N ASN A 587 25.79 21.66 -6.02
CA ASN A 587 25.86 21.41 -7.45
C ASN A 587 24.54 21.83 -8.11
N SER A 588 24.51 22.97 -8.80
CA SER A 588 23.28 23.62 -9.30
C SER A 588 23.52 24.26 -10.67
N ALA A 589 22.46 24.71 -11.32
CA ALA A 589 22.57 25.38 -12.62
C ALA A 589 23.42 26.65 -12.52
N GLU A 590 23.22 27.46 -11.47
CA GLU A 590 23.99 28.68 -11.20
C GLU A 590 25.49 28.37 -11.06
N ARG A 591 25.84 27.20 -10.51
CA ARG A 591 27.23 26.79 -10.39
C ARG A 591 27.88 26.47 -11.73
N HIS A 592 27.16 25.80 -12.62
CA HIS A 592 27.66 25.51 -13.98
C HIS A 592 27.63 26.73 -14.90
N HIS A 593 26.72 27.68 -14.64
CA HIS A 593 26.67 28.97 -15.31
C HIS A 593 27.78 29.92 -14.81
N GLY A 594 28.20 29.82 -13.54
CA GLY A 594 29.23 30.65 -12.93
C GLY A 594 28.70 31.88 -12.19
N GLY A 595 27.41 31.88 -11.82
CA GLY A 595 26.74 32.99 -11.15
C GLY A 595 25.22 32.83 -11.13
N ASP A 596 24.55 33.68 -10.33
CA ASP A 596 23.10 33.68 -10.23
C ASP A 596 22.42 34.04 -11.56
N PHE A 597 21.20 33.54 -11.76
CA PHE A 597 20.35 33.96 -12.87
C PHE A 597 19.44 35.11 -12.43
N ASP A 598 19.39 36.18 -13.20
CA ASP A 598 18.52 37.33 -12.87
C ASP A 598 17.03 37.06 -13.20
N GLN A 599 16.77 36.10 -14.09
CA GLN A 599 15.44 35.74 -14.58
C GLN A 599 15.42 34.33 -15.20
N VAL A 600 14.24 33.71 -15.24
CA VAL A 600 14.04 32.35 -15.79
C VAL A 600 14.50 32.23 -17.24
N SER A 601 14.36 33.28 -18.06
CA SER A 601 14.83 33.27 -19.45
C SER A 601 16.35 33.17 -19.56
N ALA A 602 17.12 33.71 -18.60
CA ALA A 602 18.57 33.57 -18.60
C ALA A 602 18.98 32.13 -18.30
N TRP A 603 18.28 31.47 -17.37
CA TRP A 603 18.45 30.03 -17.13
C TRP A 603 18.07 29.21 -18.37
N TRP A 604 16.97 29.58 -19.04
CA TRP A 604 16.53 28.92 -20.26
C TRP A 604 17.58 29.00 -21.38
N ASP A 605 18.14 30.18 -21.60
CA ASP A 605 19.15 30.42 -22.63
C ASP A 605 20.44 29.63 -22.38
N TRP A 606 20.78 29.41 -21.09
CA TRP A 606 21.87 28.52 -20.68
C TRP A 606 21.53 27.03 -20.86
N TRP A 607 20.32 26.62 -20.46
CA TRP A 607 19.90 25.21 -20.44
C TRP A 607 19.63 24.65 -21.84
N LYS A 608 18.94 25.42 -22.69
CA LYS A 608 18.51 25.00 -24.04
C LYS A 608 19.64 24.37 -24.88
N PRO A 609 20.84 24.97 -25.02
CA PRO A 609 21.92 24.36 -25.80
C PRO A 609 22.49 23.07 -25.19
N ILE A 610 22.48 22.93 -23.86
CA ILE A 610 22.92 21.70 -23.16
C ILE A 610 21.93 20.56 -23.41
N ARG A 611 20.63 20.86 -23.31
CA ARG A 611 19.53 19.93 -23.56
C ARG A 611 19.49 19.46 -25.02
N ASP A 612 19.62 20.39 -25.96
CA ASP A 612 19.51 20.11 -27.40
C ASP A 612 20.81 19.49 -27.98
N ALA A 613 21.84 19.28 -27.15
CA ALA A 613 23.11 18.71 -27.57
C ALA A 613 22.94 17.27 -28.07
N LYS A 614 23.45 17.00 -29.28
CA LYS A 614 23.43 15.65 -29.88
C LYS A 614 24.50 14.72 -29.32
N GLU A 615 25.49 15.28 -28.64
CA GLU A 615 26.61 14.58 -28.01
C GLU A 615 26.71 15.00 -26.55
N THR A 616 27.24 14.13 -25.69
CA THR A 616 27.37 14.39 -24.26
C THR A 616 28.31 15.59 -24.00
N PRO A 617 27.84 16.66 -23.35
CA PRO A 617 28.69 17.82 -23.06
C PRO A 617 29.73 17.56 -21.93
N GLY A 618 29.53 16.50 -21.13
CA GLY A 618 30.39 16.12 -20.01
C GLY A 618 29.62 15.43 -18.88
N ILE A 619 30.30 15.16 -17.77
CA ILE A 619 29.69 14.73 -16.50
C ILE A 619 29.34 15.97 -15.68
N PHE A 620 28.06 16.17 -15.38
CA PHE A 620 27.59 17.34 -14.62
C PHE A 620 27.33 17.05 -13.14
N THR A 621 27.06 15.80 -12.77
CA THR A 621 27.06 15.40 -11.36
C THR A 621 28.45 15.57 -10.77
N SER A 622 28.54 15.74 -9.45
CA SER A 622 29.80 15.75 -8.72
C SER A 622 29.92 14.53 -7.82
N PRO A 623 31.16 14.13 -7.43
CA PRO A 623 31.34 13.17 -6.36
C PRO A 623 30.54 13.58 -5.12
N VAL A 624 29.94 12.61 -4.45
CA VAL A 624 29.11 12.90 -3.28
C VAL A 624 29.93 13.57 -2.18
N GLY A 625 29.37 14.58 -1.52
CA GLY A 625 30.02 15.34 -0.46
C GLY A 625 31.08 16.36 -0.95
N ALA A 626 31.15 16.66 -2.25
CA ALA A 626 32.05 17.68 -2.78
C ALA A 626 31.81 19.09 -2.19
N TYR A 627 30.62 19.36 -1.64
CA TYR A 627 30.25 20.65 -1.06
C TYR A 627 30.03 20.55 0.45
N ALA A 628 31.11 20.38 1.22
CA ALA A 628 31.03 20.34 2.69
C ALA A 628 30.37 21.60 3.29
N ALA A 629 30.52 22.77 2.67
CA ALA A 629 29.87 24.01 3.09
C ALA A 629 28.35 24.04 2.85
N GLY A 630 27.82 23.09 2.09
CA GLY A 630 26.40 22.87 1.84
C GLY A 630 25.70 21.97 2.85
N ALA A 631 26.40 21.55 3.92
CA ALA A 631 25.87 20.64 4.91
C ALA A 631 24.60 21.16 5.61
N SER A 632 23.65 20.25 5.85
CA SER A 632 22.50 20.48 6.72
C SER A 632 22.91 20.65 8.19
N PRO A 633 22.01 21.09 9.09
CA PRO A 633 22.28 21.17 10.54
C PRO A 633 22.71 19.85 11.17
N TYR A 634 22.36 18.73 10.54
CA TYR A 634 22.69 17.38 10.99
C TYR A 634 23.89 16.80 10.23
N GLY A 635 24.54 17.61 9.39
CA GLY A 635 25.71 17.22 8.62
C GLY A 635 25.39 16.30 7.43
N LEU A 636 24.17 16.35 6.89
CA LEU A 636 23.83 15.71 5.62
C LEU A 636 24.34 16.59 4.47
N LEU A 637 24.90 15.98 3.42
CA LEU A 637 25.50 16.65 2.28
C LEU A 637 24.65 16.42 1.03
N ASP A 638 24.79 17.32 0.06
CA ASP A 638 24.09 17.28 -1.23
C ASP A 638 22.54 17.27 -1.12
N MET A 639 21.99 17.66 0.03
CA MET A 639 20.54 17.85 0.23
C MET A 639 19.95 18.98 -0.64
N ALA A 640 20.82 19.81 -1.25
CA ALA A 640 20.44 20.79 -2.25
C ALA A 640 21.31 20.59 -3.50
N GLY A 641 20.67 20.31 -4.65
CA GLY A 641 21.34 20.10 -5.93
C GLY A 641 21.94 18.70 -6.10
N ASN A 642 22.84 18.58 -7.07
CA ASN A 642 23.44 17.33 -7.56
C ASN A 642 22.42 16.40 -8.23
N VAL A 643 21.51 15.78 -7.48
CA VAL A 643 20.50 14.83 -8.00
C VAL A 643 19.19 14.92 -7.22
N TRP A 644 18.09 14.58 -7.89
CA TRP A 644 16.76 14.50 -7.28
C TRP A 644 16.58 13.27 -6.40
N GLU A 645 16.14 13.45 -5.15
CA GLU A 645 16.03 12.37 -4.17
C GLU A 645 14.61 11.83 -3.96
N TRP A 646 14.41 10.55 -4.27
CA TRP A 646 13.15 9.84 -4.05
C TRP A 646 12.74 9.74 -2.57
N CYS A 647 11.47 10.02 -2.30
CA CYS A 647 10.83 9.81 -1.01
C CYS A 647 9.77 8.69 -1.08
N ASP A 648 9.47 8.03 0.05
CA ASP A 648 8.29 7.16 0.20
C ASP A 648 7.03 7.99 0.53
N ALA A 649 6.69 8.91 -0.35
CA ALA A 649 5.49 9.71 -0.26
C ALA A 649 4.84 9.84 -1.65
N TRP A 650 3.51 9.73 -1.69
CA TRP A 650 2.74 10.11 -2.87
C TRP A 650 2.65 11.63 -2.94
N TYR A 651 2.62 12.18 -4.16
CA TYR A 651 2.48 13.61 -4.36
C TYR A 651 1.02 14.05 -4.11
N GLU A 652 0.76 14.53 -2.90
CA GLU A 652 -0.56 14.93 -2.42
C GLU A 652 -0.51 16.32 -1.78
N ALA A 653 -1.66 16.99 -1.69
CA ALA A 653 -1.77 18.28 -1.03
C ALA A 653 -1.50 18.15 0.47
N TYR A 654 -0.78 19.11 1.05
CA TYR A 654 -0.58 19.14 2.49
C TYR A 654 -1.92 19.25 3.24
N PRO A 655 -2.05 18.63 4.43
CA PRO A 655 -3.26 18.76 5.23
C PRO A 655 -3.61 20.23 5.50
N GLY A 656 -4.82 20.63 5.08
CA GLY A 656 -5.29 22.02 5.20
C GLY A 656 -4.87 22.95 4.06
N SER A 657 -4.17 22.46 3.04
CA SER A 657 -3.86 23.22 1.84
C SER A 657 -5.11 23.47 1.00
N GLN A 658 -5.19 24.67 0.43
CA GLN A 658 -6.19 25.03 -0.58
C GLN A 658 -5.62 24.92 -2.01
N ALA A 659 -4.35 24.55 -2.15
CA ALA A 659 -3.72 24.39 -3.44
C ALA A 659 -4.46 23.31 -4.25
N GLN A 660 -4.68 23.59 -5.53
CA GLN A 660 -5.15 22.60 -6.49
C GLN A 660 -4.06 22.43 -7.54
N HIS A 661 -3.68 21.18 -7.78
CA HIS A 661 -2.69 20.83 -8.79
C HIS A 661 -3.14 19.57 -9.53
N GLU A 662 -3.01 19.55 -10.86
CA GLU A 662 -3.49 18.43 -11.69
C GLU A 662 -2.78 17.10 -11.41
N ASP A 663 -1.53 17.20 -10.94
CA ASP A 663 -0.68 16.08 -10.61
C ASP A 663 -0.91 15.54 -9.19
N PHE A 664 -1.76 16.17 -8.37
CA PHE A 664 -2.11 15.61 -7.07
C PHE A 664 -2.82 14.25 -7.19
N GLY A 665 -2.58 13.43 -6.18
CA GLY A 665 -3.10 12.07 -6.03
C GLY A 665 -2.00 11.02 -6.20
N ARG A 666 -2.37 9.75 -6.02
CA ARG A 666 -1.44 8.60 -6.10
C ARG A 666 -1.00 8.24 -7.54
N LYS A 667 -0.60 9.26 -8.30
CA LYS A 667 -0.06 9.16 -9.67
C LYS A 667 1.47 9.20 -9.68
N TYR A 668 2.05 9.89 -8.70
CA TYR A 668 3.42 10.38 -8.72
C TYR A 668 4.07 10.28 -7.34
N ARG A 669 5.35 9.92 -7.28
CA ARG A 669 6.12 9.85 -6.03
C ARG A 669 6.95 11.11 -5.83
N VAL A 670 7.01 11.60 -4.59
CA VAL A 670 7.75 12.82 -4.24
C VAL A 670 9.24 12.64 -4.49
N VAL A 671 9.85 13.66 -5.10
CA VAL A 671 11.31 13.86 -5.17
C VAL A 671 11.67 15.20 -4.53
N ARG A 672 12.83 15.31 -3.89
CA ARG A 672 13.29 16.52 -3.21
C ARG A 672 14.75 16.85 -3.53
N GLY A 673 15.17 18.07 -3.22
CA GLY A 673 16.58 18.49 -3.20
C GLY A 673 17.06 19.35 -4.36
N GLY A 674 16.54 19.19 -5.57
CA GLY A 674 17.17 19.82 -6.74
C GLY A 674 18.20 18.91 -7.36
N SER A 675 18.54 19.18 -8.61
CA SER A 675 19.67 18.57 -9.30
C SER A 675 20.65 19.63 -9.79
N TRP A 676 21.72 19.22 -10.45
CA TRP A 676 22.68 20.12 -11.10
C TRP A 676 22.07 21.02 -12.19
N THR A 677 20.87 20.72 -12.68
CA THR A 677 20.12 21.57 -13.63
C THR A 677 19.13 22.51 -12.96
N SER A 678 18.90 22.33 -11.66
CA SER A 678 17.93 23.12 -10.90
C SER A 678 18.54 24.47 -10.53
N THR A 679 17.69 25.51 -10.58
CA THR A 679 17.98 26.83 -10.01
C THR A 679 17.68 26.83 -8.50
N VAL A 680 17.84 27.96 -7.85
CA VAL A 680 17.45 28.24 -6.44
C VAL A 680 16.28 27.36 -5.95
N THR A 681 16.59 26.26 -5.24
CA THR A 681 15.60 25.28 -4.77
C THR A 681 15.58 25.24 -3.24
N PRO A 682 14.50 25.71 -2.59
CA PRO A 682 14.36 25.61 -1.13
C PRO A 682 14.24 24.17 -0.63
N CYS A 683 14.67 23.90 0.60
CA CYS A 683 14.44 22.64 1.30
C CYS A 683 12.97 22.29 1.45
N ALA A 684 12.10 23.29 1.50
CA ALA A 684 10.66 23.12 1.62
C ALA A 684 9.98 22.79 0.27
N ALA A 685 10.68 22.99 -0.84
CA ALA A 685 10.12 22.82 -2.18
C ALA A 685 10.16 21.36 -2.63
N PRO A 686 9.01 20.66 -2.74
CA PRO A 686 8.81 19.69 -3.80
C PRO A 686 8.93 20.44 -5.13
N THR A 687 9.80 19.98 -6.02
CA THR A 687 9.76 20.46 -7.40
C THR A 687 8.75 19.69 -8.23
N ALA A 688 8.32 20.40 -9.27
CA ALA A 688 7.29 20.02 -10.21
C ALA A 688 7.45 18.61 -10.77
N THR A 689 6.35 17.87 -10.65
CA THR A 689 6.18 16.45 -10.94
C THR A 689 6.87 15.58 -9.89
N GLY A 690 6.08 15.05 -8.94
CA GLY A 690 6.43 13.71 -8.50
C GLY A 690 6.59 12.85 -9.76
N ALA A 691 7.55 11.95 -9.78
CA ALA A 691 7.79 11.19 -10.99
C ALA A 691 7.00 9.88 -10.96
N PRO A 692 6.52 9.37 -12.12
CA PRO A 692 5.83 8.10 -12.15
C PRO A 692 6.71 7.06 -11.45
N PRO A 693 6.16 6.13 -10.66
CA PRO A 693 7.00 5.13 -10.00
C PRO A 693 7.92 4.40 -10.99
N THR A 694 7.48 4.22 -12.24
CA THR A 694 8.23 3.53 -13.29
C THR A 694 9.24 4.39 -14.06
N SER A 695 9.35 5.70 -13.80
CA SER A 695 10.22 6.58 -14.59
C SER A 695 11.69 6.26 -14.35
N GLY A 696 12.30 5.61 -15.34
CA GLY A 696 13.75 5.43 -15.48
C GLY A 696 14.27 5.72 -16.89
N THR A 697 13.38 5.89 -17.89
CA THR A 697 13.70 6.27 -19.28
C THR A 697 12.49 6.92 -20.01
N SER A 698 12.80 7.59 -21.13
CA SER A 698 11.99 8.56 -21.89
C SER A 698 10.70 8.05 -22.54
N THR A 699 9.59 8.77 -22.32
CA THR A 699 8.55 9.22 -23.27
C THR A 699 7.52 10.05 -22.46
N TRP A 700 6.49 10.65 -23.08
CA TRP A 700 5.33 11.35 -22.48
C TRP A 700 5.33 12.89 -22.50
N GLY A 701 4.13 13.49 -22.69
CA GLY A 701 3.95 14.82 -23.30
C GLY A 701 3.18 15.90 -22.53
N SER A 702 2.95 16.99 -23.29
CA SER A 702 2.53 18.39 -23.00
C SER A 702 3.67 19.36 -22.61
N ALA A 703 3.61 20.61 -23.08
CA ALA A 703 4.81 21.45 -23.34
C ALA A 703 5.61 21.92 -22.09
N ALA A 704 4.98 22.02 -20.92
CA ALA A 704 5.70 22.22 -19.65
C ALA A 704 6.23 20.90 -19.06
N ARG A 705 5.50 19.79 -19.27
CA ARG A 705 5.96 18.42 -18.96
C ARG A 705 7.16 18.01 -19.80
N ALA A 706 7.19 18.36 -21.08
CA ALA A 706 8.29 18.05 -22.00
C ALA A 706 9.64 18.58 -21.47
N LEU A 707 9.60 19.76 -20.85
CA LEU A 707 10.81 20.45 -20.40
C LEU A 707 11.46 19.85 -19.16
N LEU A 708 10.65 19.57 -18.13
CA LEU A 708 11.10 18.85 -16.95
C LEU A 708 11.33 17.36 -17.27
N SER A 709 10.54 16.76 -18.16
CA SER A 709 10.69 15.35 -18.56
C SER A 709 11.98 15.07 -19.34
N GLU A 710 12.52 16.04 -20.09
CA GLU A 710 13.83 15.93 -20.75
C GLU A 710 14.99 16.17 -19.76
N MET A 711 14.76 16.93 -18.67
CA MET A 711 15.71 17.12 -17.57
C MET A 711 15.80 15.89 -16.64
N LEU A 712 14.68 15.20 -16.42
CA LEU A 712 14.58 14.07 -15.46
C LEU A 712 15.17 12.75 -15.99
N VAL A 713 15.56 12.66 -17.27
CA VAL A 713 16.04 11.42 -17.94
C VAL A 713 17.42 10.97 -17.43
N ALA A 714 18.15 11.79 -16.66
CA ALA A 714 19.51 11.50 -16.22
C ALA A 714 19.81 11.69 -14.72
N GLU A 715 18.81 11.98 -13.87
CA GLU A 715 19.10 12.74 -12.63
C GLU A 715 18.42 12.21 -11.35
N MET A 716 17.79 11.03 -11.41
CA MET A 716 17.02 10.50 -10.28
C MET A 716 17.83 9.57 -9.40
N LEU A 717 17.91 9.91 -8.11
CA LEU A 717 18.52 9.09 -7.09
C LEU A 717 18.30 9.52 -5.65
N PHE A 718 18.20 8.57 -4.72
CA PHE A 718 17.79 8.81 -3.34
C PHE A 718 18.89 8.70 -2.26
N SER A 719 18.57 9.16 -1.04
CA SER A 719 19.29 8.94 0.23
C SER A 719 18.59 7.94 1.15
N ALA A 720 19.24 6.83 1.54
CA ALA A 720 18.64 5.76 2.36
C ALA A 720 18.45 6.07 3.84
N PHE A 721 17.32 5.61 4.37
CA PHE A 721 16.81 5.87 5.71
C PHE A 721 16.71 4.58 6.52
N PHE A 722 16.81 4.64 7.86
CA PHE A 722 16.55 3.51 8.75
C PHE A 722 15.37 3.80 9.72
N ARG A 723 14.32 2.94 9.76
CA ARG A 723 13.11 3.09 10.62
C ARG A 723 13.21 2.33 11.94
N GLY A 724 13.15 3.04 13.06
CA GLY A 724 12.92 2.47 14.38
C GLY A 724 11.45 2.37 14.78
N GLY A 725 10.96 1.16 15.06
CA GLY A 725 9.94 0.92 16.08
C GLY A 725 8.66 0.19 15.66
N PHE A 726 8.65 -1.13 15.82
CA PHE A 726 7.50 -1.88 16.34
C PHE A 726 7.48 -1.75 17.88
N GLY A 727 6.29 -1.60 18.48
CA GLY A 727 6.16 -1.72 19.93
C GLY A 727 4.78 -1.38 20.49
N GLY A 728 3.80 -2.27 20.28
CA GLY A 728 2.68 -2.40 21.21
C GLY A 728 3.11 -3.21 22.44
N TYR A 729 3.38 -2.54 23.56
CA TYR A 729 3.14 -3.11 24.89
C TYR A 729 2.39 -2.05 25.69
N THR A 730 1.14 -2.33 26.01
CA THR A 730 0.34 -1.55 26.94
C THR A 730 0.88 -1.77 28.35
N VAL A 731 1.55 -0.77 28.92
CA VAL A 731 1.57 -0.63 30.38
C VAL A 731 0.20 -0.11 30.77
N VAL A 732 -0.52 -0.96 31.52
CA VAL A 732 -1.73 -0.64 32.26
C VAL A 732 -1.51 0.64 33.06
N CYS A 733 -2.27 1.69 32.76
CA CYS A 733 -2.39 2.83 33.65
C CYS A 733 -3.14 2.40 34.92
N LEU A 734 -2.46 2.43 36.07
CA LEU A 734 -3.12 2.59 37.37
C LEU A 734 -3.15 4.10 37.75
N PRO A 735 -4.13 4.53 38.55
CA PRO A 735 -4.49 5.95 38.76
C PRO A 735 -3.44 6.70 39.60
N PRO A 736 -3.51 8.05 39.68
CA PRO A 736 -2.53 8.84 40.40
C PRO A 736 -2.54 8.52 41.90
N PRO A 737 -1.38 8.51 42.59
CA PRO A 737 -1.35 8.41 44.03
C PRO A 737 -1.87 9.70 44.65
N HIS A 738 -3.07 9.63 45.24
CA HIS A 738 -3.47 10.52 46.31
C HIS A 738 -2.49 10.40 47.49
N GLY A 739 -2.07 11.55 48.01
CA GLY A 739 -1.78 11.74 49.44
C GLY A 739 -0.49 11.13 49.98
N ARG A 740 0.57 11.95 50.07
CA ARG A 740 1.43 11.92 51.26
C ARG A 740 0.85 12.89 52.29
N GLU A 741 -0.10 12.43 53.09
CA GLU A 741 -0.24 12.94 54.45
C GLU A 741 0.86 12.29 55.31
N ARG A 742 1.68 13.13 55.92
CA ARG A 742 2.64 12.73 56.96
C ARG A 742 1.88 12.55 58.27
N PRO A 743 2.06 11.47 59.03
CA PRO A 743 1.75 11.49 60.45
C PRO A 743 2.91 12.15 61.22
N CYS A 744 2.53 13.13 62.04
CA CYS A 744 3.33 13.77 63.08
C CYS A 744 3.95 12.76 64.05
N SER A 745 5.15 13.06 64.57
CA SER A 745 5.44 12.90 66.00
C SER A 745 6.64 13.73 66.45
N SER A 746 6.41 14.47 67.56
CA SER A 746 7.35 15.08 68.52
C SER A 746 8.38 16.10 68.01
N GLY A 747 8.57 17.30 68.58
CA GLY A 747 8.10 17.87 69.84
C GLY A 747 9.21 18.75 70.42
N ARG A 748 9.04 20.07 70.36
CA ARG A 748 9.37 21.11 71.36
C ARG A 748 9.22 22.49 70.75
#